data_AF-A0A101RU13-F1
#
_entry.id   AF-A0A101RU13-F1
#
_cell.length_a   1.000
_cell.length_b   1.000
_cell.length_c   1.000
_cell.angle_alpha   90.00
_cell.angle_beta   90.00
_cell.angle_gamma   90.00
#
_symmetry.space_group_name_H-M   'P 1'
#
loop_
_entity.id
_entity.type
_entity.pdbx_description
1 polymer ?
#
loop_
_entity_poly.entity_id
_entity_poly.type
_entity_poly.pdbx_seq_one_letter_code
_entity_poly.pdbx_strand_id
1 'polypeptide(L)'
;MDHPSQPSIRHFDHCPWLFADEATEEQRAAQREVQRAVGGDTGIGERCYVAESAAVFPDRLRLGDDSYIAAHAYVTGELDTGSHCTLNPFTTVRGDVVLGHGVRIGAHTSLLGFNHSMAPDRPVFRQPLTSRGIRVGDDVWIGSQVIVVDGVTIGDHCVIGAGAVVTRSLPAWSVAAGNPARVLRDRREVRGTGTAEVDPAAAGAAAAAAAAAAAAAAAAAAAAAAAAAAPGIRPDDGRTPTNRPAPDAAPGAAAGDPEPTPHDRRAVQVAGAAGAEATAGADVAGLSGIRPGGDRTPTSRPAPDPRTATLAAFADTARDQAAGLLDRCWDGERYVDRPGAAPTVRAHCDAVEIADLLLGVAPEHLSTEEHIGRLSGLQDPKSGLVPEFGEPLPVADADGFIGEGAALYHVLCVGYALDLLGPSLPHPVRGVRDMTARQLVVRLDALPWRTGAWGAGAWVDSLATAAHWNLRHDDDGDNGPGTPESLFGWLLTRADPWTGMWGSPSAEEGRLQVVNGYYRLTRGSFAQFGLPVPYPERVVDAVLDHARDARHFGSGRENACNVLDVAHPLWLCIQQLGRGADGYRSGEIDDWAERQLATVLPRWQDGRGFGFGPGAAGPGPEPGLQGTEMWLAIVWYLADLLGRSGELGYRPRGIHRPEPARQGIAGLS
;
A
#
# COMPACT_ATOMS: atom_id res chain seq x y z
N MET A 1 -53.03 21.68 15.18
CA MET A 1 -51.87 22.58 15.08
C MET A 1 -51.20 22.51 16.43
N ASP A 2 -50.26 21.58 16.58
CA ASP A 2 -49.48 21.44 17.81
C ASP A 2 -48.23 22.33 17.71
N HIS A 3 -47.96 23.04 18.80
CA HIS A 3 -46.90 24.04 18.96
C HIS A 3 -45.50 23.44 18.70
N PRO A 4 -44.59 24.09 17.96
CA PRO A 4 -43.21 23.61 17.79
C PRO A 4 -42.35 24.14 18.94
N SER A 5 -42.43 23.59 20.16
CA SER A 5 -41.65 24.21 21.25
C SER A 5 -41.21 23.37 22.44
N GLN A 6 -41.26 22.03 22.44
CA GLN A 6 -40.48 21.24 23.43
C GLN A 6 -39.95 19.92 22.84
N PRO A 7 -38.64 19.61 22.95
CA PRO A 7 -38.08 18.33 22.54
C PRO A 7 -38.68 17.20 23.40
N SER A 8 -39.03 16.05 22.81
CA SER A 8 -39.47 14.86 23.59
C SER A 8 -38.33 14.32 24.47
N ILE A 9 -38.61 13.53 25.52
CA ILE A 9 -37.53 12.93 26.34
C ILE A 9 -36.54 12.10 25.50
N ARG A 10 -37.01 11.44 24.44
CA ARG A 10 -36.19 10.69 23.48
C ARG A 10 -35.25 11.55 22.64
N HIS A 11 -35.43 12.87 22.61
CA HIS A 11 -34.45 13.78 22.01
C HIS A 11 -33.11 13.68 22.75
N PHE A 12 -33.14 13.60 24.08
CA PHE A 12 -31.95 13.56 24.90
C PHE A 12 -31.23 12.21 24.86
N ASP A 13 -31.86 11.14 24.38
CA ASP A 13 -31.18 9.87 24.08
C ASP A 13 -30.07 10.07 23.05
N HIS A 14 -30.32 10.91 22.03
CA HIS A 14 -29.38 11.19 20.95
C HIS A 14 -28.58 12.48 21.17
N CYS A 15 -29.11 13.40 21.98
CA CYS A 15 -28.49 14.69 22.33
C CYS A 15 -28.35 14.89 23.86
N PRO A 16 -27.72 13.95 24.61
CA PRO A 16 -27.70 14.00 26.08
C PRO A 16 -26.93 15.20 26.64
N TRP A 17 -26.02 15.79 25.87
CA TRP A 17 -25.29 17.00 26.26
C TRP A 17 -26.17 18.24 26.41
N LEU A 18 -27.40 18.22 25.88
CA LEU A 18 -28.38 19.30 26.05
C LEU A 18 -29.26 19.13 27.29
N PHE A 19 -29.30 17.93 27.87
CA PHE A 19 -30.24 17.61 28.96
C PHE A 19 -30.03 18.48 30.20
N ALA A 20 -28.77 18.71 30.58
CA ALA A 20 -28.45 19.49 31.77
C ALA A 20 -29.02 20.92 31.70
N ASP A 21 -29.03 21.53 30.52
CA ASP A 21 -29.39 22.93 30.33
C ASP A 21 -30.82 23.12 29.80
N GLU A 22 -31.31 22.20 28.96
CA GLU A 22 -32.56 22.37 28.22
C GLU A 22 -33.74 21.53 28.75
N ALA A 23 -33.49 20.52 29.59
CA ALA A 23 -34.57 19.66 30.07
C ALA A 23 -35.51 20.38 31.05
N THR A 24 -36.81 20.20 30.86
CA THR A 24 -37.84 20.65 31.79
C THR A 24 -37.80 19.84 33.09
N GLU A 25 -38.40 20.36 34.17
CA GLU A 25 -38.43 19.63 35.45
C GLU A 25 -39.20 18.29 35.34
N GLU A 26 -40.23 18.23 34.49
CA GLU A 26 -40.95 16.99 34.19
C GLU A 26 -40.03 15.95 33.53
N GLN A 27 -39.24 16.37 32.54
CA GLN A 27 -38.27 15.50 31.86
C GLN A 27 -37.15 15.04 32.82
N ARG A 28 -36.72 15.91 33.73
CA ARG A 28 -35.78 15.54 34.80
C ARG A 28 -36.40 14.55 35.78
N ALA A 29 -37.67 14.71 36.12
CA ALA A 29 -38.39 13.76 36.97
C ALA A 29 -38.50 12.38 36.31
N ALA A 30 -38.90 12.33 35.04
CA ALA A 30 -38.94 11.09 34.27
C ALA A 30 -37.56 10.43 34.16
N GLN A 31 -36.51 11.23 33.95
CA GLN A 31 -35.15 10.70 33.86
C GLN A 31 -34.64 10.12 35.18
N ARG A 32 -35.05 10.68 36.33
CA ARG A 32 -34.76 10.08 37.65
C ARG A 32 -35.43 8.72 37.82
N GLU A 33 -36.57 8.46 37.17
CA GLU A 33 -37.19 7.12 37.18
C GLU A 33 -36.39 6.12 36.37
N VAL A 34 -35.91 6.51 35.17
CA VAL A 34 -35.01 5.69 34.34
C VAL A 34 -33.74 5.34 35.11
N GLN A 35 -33.12 6.33 35.76
CA GLN A 35 -31.92 6.16 36.57
C GLN A 35 -32.13 5.19 37.76
N ARG A 36 -33.29 5.26 38.44
CA ARG A 36 -33.64 4.34 39.54
C ARG A 36 -33.94 2.92 39.05
N ALA A 37 -34.35 2.76 37.79
CA ALA A 37 -34.60 1.46 37.19
C ALA A 37 -33.32 0.73 36.79
N VAL A 38 -32.16 1.41 36.77
CA VAL A 38 -30.85 0.76 36.60
C VAL A 38 -30.61 -0.16 37.81
N GLY A 39 -30.52 -1.47 37.55
CA GLY A 39 -30.26 -2.48 38.57
C GLY A 39 -28.83 -2.44 39.12
N GLY A 40 -28.47 -3.45 39.92
CA GLY A 40 -27.13 -3.57 40.52
C GLY A 40 -26.86 -2.61 41.68
N ASP A 41 -25.61 -2.57 42.13
CA ASP A 41 -25.16 -1.55 43.08
C ASP A 41 -24.91 -0.23 42.34
N THR A 42 -25.92 0.64 42.28
CA THR A 42 -25.89 1.86 41.46
C THR A 42 -25.92 3.15 42.29
N GLY A 43 -25.01 4.08 41.97
CA GLY A 43 -25.00 5.46 42.45
C GLY A 43 -24.82 6.41 41.27
N ILE A 44 -25.75 7.35 41.09
CA ILE A 44 -25.75 8.31 39.98
C ILE A 44 -25.75 9.72 40.55
N GLY A 45 -24.81 10.53 40.10
CA GLY A 45 -24.61 11.91 40.51
C GLY A 45 -25.64 12.89 39.96
N GLU A 46 -25.47 14.16 40.30
CA GLU A 46 -26.34 15.23 39.85
C GLU A 46 -26.21 15.49 38.34
N ARG A 47 -27.30 15.98 37.73
CA ARG A 47 -27.35 16.37 36.31
C ARG A 47 -26.89 15.29 35.32
N CYS A 48 -26.94 14.02 35.71
CA CYS A 48 -26.60 12.90 34.84
C CYS A 48 -27.75 12.53 33.88
N TYR A 49 -27.40 11.81 32.80
CA TYR A 49 -28.38 11.24 31.87
C TYR A 49 -28.04 9.79 31.50
N VAL A 50 -28.99 8.87 31.58
CA VAL A 50 -28.91 7.49 31.08
C VAL A 50 -30.01 7.29 30.05
N ALA A 51 -29.64 7.08 28.78
CA ALA A 51 -30.61 6.90 27.70
C ALA A 51 -31.49 5.66 27.92
N GLU A 52 -32.78 5.78 27.66
CA GLU A 52 -33.74 4.66 27.79
C GLU A 52 -33.39 3.53 26.81
N SER A 53 -32.84 3.90 25.65
CA SER A 53 -32.36 2.97 24.63
C SER A 53 -30.99 2.34 24.91
N ALA A 54 -30.32 2.68 26.01
CA ALA A 54 -29.07 2.06 26.42
C ALA A 54 -29.30 0.73 27.16
N ALA A 55 -28.46 -0.25 26.89
CA ALA A 55 -28.47 -1.55 27.56
C ALA A 55 -27.51 -1.52 28.76
N VAL A 56 -28.02 -1.07 29.91
CA VAL A 56 -27.23 -0.87 31.14
C VAL A 56 -27.57 -1.94 32.17
N PHE A 57 -26.71 -2.95 32.30
CA PHE A 57 -26.87 -4.08 33.24
C PHE A 57 -25.59 -4.27 34.08
N PRO A 58 -25.25 -3.32 34.97
CA PRO A 58 -24.02 -3.35 35.74
C PRO A 58 -24.15 -4.24 36.98
N ASP A 59 -23.04 -4.82 37.42
CA ASP A 59 -22.90 -5.34 38.78
C ASP A 59 -22.75 -4.16 39.76
N ARG A 60 -21.94 -3.17 39.37
CA ARG A 60 -21.79 -1.87 40.05
C ARG A 60 -21.70 -0.72 39.03
N LEU A 61 -22.42 0.36 39.30
CA LEU A 61 -22.30 1.62 38.57
C LEU A 61 -22.10 2.77 39.54
N ARG A 62 -21.06 3.57 39.35
CA ARG A 62 -20.88 4.89 39.96
C ARG A 62 -20.72 5.90 38.83
N LEU A 63 -21.77 6.68 38.56
CA LEU A 63 -21.75 7.71 37.54
C LEU A 63 -21.60 9.08 38.22
N GLY A 64 -20.42 9.70 38.10
CA GLY A 64 -20.15 11.02 38.69
C GLY A 64 -20.99 12.13 38.07
N ASP A 65 -21.13 13.26 38.76
CA ASP A 65 -21.96 14.40 38.33
C ASP A 65 -21.69 14.83 36.88
N ASP A 66 -22.71 15.38 36.22
CA ASP A 66 -22.58 15.90 34.85
C ASP A 66 -22.12 14.88 33.80
N SER A 67 -22.38 13.60 34.05
CA SER A 67 -22.00 12.52 33.15
C SER A 67 -23.21 11.93 32.43
N TYR A 68 -22.97 11.31 31.27
CA TYR A 68 -24.06 10.64 30.55
C TYR A 68 -23.67 9.33 29.87
N ILE A 69 -24.68 8.49 29.72
CA ILE A 69 -24.70 7.26 28.93
C ILE A 69 -25.72 7.46 27.82
N ALA A 70 -25.27 7.58 26.58
CA ALA A 70 -26.10 7.91 25.43
C ALA A 70 -26.78 6.68 24.81
N ALA A 71 -27.65 6.92 23.81
CA ALA A 71 -28.43 5.90 23.14
C ALA A 71 -27.61 4.68 22.69
N HIS A 72 -28.16 3.49 22.92
CA HIS A 72 -27.59 2.21 22.47
C HIS A 72 -26.21 1.86 23.03
N ALA A 73 -25.71 2.57 24.05
CA ALA A 73 -24.54 2.11 24.77
C ALA A 73 -24.84 0.77 25.48
N TYR A 74 -23.85 -0.11 25.56
CA TYR A 74 -23.95 -1.39 26.26
C TYR A 74 -22.96 -1.42 27.43
N VAL A 75 -23.48 -1.48 28.67
CA VAL A 75 -22.68 -1.40 29.90
C VAL A 75 -22.95 -2.62 30.77
N THR A 76 -21.91 -3.40 31.10
CA THR A 76 -21.98 -4.57 31.99
C THR A 76 -20.73 -4.67 32.87
N GLY A 77 -20.83 -5.33 34.02
CA GLY A 77 -19.73 -5.41 34.99
C GLY A 77 -19.66 -4.18 35.89
N GLU A 78 -18.46 -3.67 36.12
CA GLU A 78 -18.21 -2.57 37.06
C GLU A 78 -17.73 -1.32 36.32
N LEU A 79 -18.49 -0.22 36.44
CA LEU A 79 -18.11 1.08 35.88
C LEU A 79 -18.14 2.14 36.96
N ASP A 80 -16.97 2.70 37.26
CA ASP A 80 -16.83 3.85 38.14
C ASP A 80 -16.31 5.05 37.34
N THR A 81 -17.05 6.15 37.30
CA THR A 81 -16.66 7.38 36.60
C THR A 81 -16.51 8.55 37.56
N GLY A 82 -15.54 9.42 37.28
CA GLY A 82 -15.56 10.78 37.80
C GLY A 82 -16.68 11.62 37.17
N SER A 83 -16.73 12.89 37.57
CA SER A 83 -17.65 13.88 36.99
C SER A 83 -17.31 14.24 35.54
N HIS A 84 -18.27 14.76 34.78
CA HIS A 84 -18.13 15.22 33.40
C HIS A 84 -17.68 14.15 32.40
N CYS A 85 -18.05 12.89 32.62
CA CYS A 85 -17.73 11.78 31.73
C CYS A 85 -18.83 11.53 30.71
N THR A 86 -18.45 11.14 29.50
CA THR A 86 -19.42 10.90 28.44
C THR A 86 -19.20 9.58 27.74
N LEU A 87 -20.24 8.74 27.70
CA LEU A 87 -20.31 7.54 26.87
C LEU A 87 -21.27 7.84 25.72
N ASN A 88 -20.71 8.13 24.55
CA ASN A 88 -21.49 8.44 23.35
C ASN A 88 -22.16 7.20 22.73
N PRO A 89 -23.07 7.37 21.75
CA PRO A 89 -23.88 6.27 21.26
C PRO A 89 -23.08 5.04 20.81
N PHE A 90 -23.64 3.86 21.05
CA PHE A 90 -23.03 2.56 20.71
C PHE A 90 -21.70 2.26 21.41
N THR A 91 -21.31 3.01 22.45
CA THR A 91 -20.16 2.66 23.28
C THR A 91 -20.43 1.35 24.01
N THR A 92 -19.45 0.44 24.03
CA THR A 92 -19.50 -0.81 24.79
C THR A 92 -18.52 -0.74 25.95
N VAL A 93 -19.00 -0.94 27.17
CA VAL A 93 -18.19 -1.02 28.39
C VAL A 93 -18.47 -2.34 29.09
N ARG A 94 -17.44 -3.14 29.29
CA ARG A 94 -17.57 -4.47 29.91
C ARG A 94 -16.38 -4.77 30.81
N GLY A 95 -16.63 -5.40 31.98
CA GLY A 95 -15.58 -5.77 32.95
C GLY A 95 -15.36 -4.67 34.00
N ASP A 96 -14.18 -4.61 34.61
CA ASP A 96 -13.80 -3.53 35.56
C ASP A 96 -13.23 -2.33 34.79
N VAL A 97 -13.92 -1.20 34.82
CA VAL A 97 -13.49 0.04 34.16
C VAL A 97 -13.64 1.22 35.10
N VAL A 98 -12.55 1.95 35.30
CA VAL A 98 -12.55 3.20 36.08
C VAL A 98 -12.09 4.36 35.21
N LEU A 99 -12.89 5.43 35.21
CA LEU A 99 -12.65 6.67 34.49
C LEU A 99 -12.44 7.82 35.49
N GLY A 100 -11.44 8.65 35.25
CA GLY A 100 -11.24 9.92 35.96
C GLY A 100 -12.32 10.95 35.63
N HIS A 101 -12.03 12.22 35.89
CA HIS A 101 -12.90 13.35 35.59
C HIS A 101 -12.72 13.83 34.14
N GLY A 102 -13.82 14.24 33.49
CA GLY A 102 -13.74 14.88 32.18
C GLY A 102 -13.38 13.95 31.02
N VAL A 103 -13.64 12.64 31.14
CA VAL A 103 -13.33 11.67 30.08
C VAL A 103 -14.37 11.72 28.96
N ARG A 104 -13.92 12.04 27.74
CA ARG A 104 -14.76 12.13 26.53
C ARG A 104 -14.61 10.86 25.70
N ILE A 105 -15.61 9.99 25.68
CA ILE A 105 -15.59 8.76 24.88
C ILE A 105 -16.42 8.94 23.60
N GLY A 106 -15.79 8.78 22.44
CA GLY A 106 -16.40 8.83 21.13
C GLY A 106 -17.33 7.64 20.86
N ALA A 107 -18.26 7.82 19.92
CA ALA A 107 -19.24 6.79 19.57
C ALA A 107 -18.57 5.49 19.10
N HIS A 108 -19.24 4.35 19.29
CA HIS A 108 -18.74 3.01 18.89
C HIS A 108 -17.42 2.57 19.56
N THR A 109 -16.99 3.22 20.64
CA THR A 109 -15.79 2.81 21.39
C THR A 109 -16.07 1.58 22.24
N SER A 110 -15.12 0.67 22.36
CA SER A 110 -15.20 -0.51 23.23
C SER A 110 -14.12 -0.47 24.32
N LEU A 111 -14.54 -0.42 25.58
CA LEU A 111 -13.68 -0.59 26.77
C LEU A 111 -13.93 -1.98 27.36
N LEU A 112 -12.95 -2.88 27.21
CA LEU A 112 -13.09 -4.29 27.57
C LEU A 112 -12.13 -4.64 28.73
N GLY A 113 -12.55 -4.36 29.97
CA GLY A 113 -11.84 -4.66 31.23
C GLY A 113 -11.89 -6.15 31.64
N PHE A 114 -12.01 -7.05 30.67
CA PHE A 114 -11.93 -8.49 30.85
C PHE A 114 -11.41 -9.13 29.55
N ASN A 115 -10.90 -10.35 29.63
CA ASN A 115 -10.44 -11.12 28.48
C ASN A 115 -10.68 -12.62 28.67
N HIS A 116 -10.59 -13.38 27.59
CA HIS A 116 -10.48 -14.83 27.66
C HIS A 116 -9.02 -15.24 27.78
N SER A 117 -8.75 -16.28 28.58
CA SER A 117 -7.45 -16.97 28.50
C SER A 117 -7.25 -17.54 27.08
N MET A 118 -5.98 -17.73 26.69
CA MET A 118 -5.57 -18.36 25.43
C MET A 118 -4.59 -19.53 25.63
N ALA A 119 -4.54 -20.10 26.83
CA ALA A 119 -3.70 -21.26 27.13
C ALA A 119 -4.03 -22.44 26.19
N PRO A 120 -3.02 -23.17 25.67
CA PRO A 120 -3.23 -24.25 24.71
C PRO A 120 -3.75 -25.54 25.35
N ASP A 121 -3.89 -25.59 26.68
CA ASP A 121 -4.23 -26.79 27.45
C ASP A 121 -5.72 -27.19 27.37
N ARG A 122 -6.59 -26.30 26.88
CA ARG A 122 -8.02 -26.58 26.71
C ARG A 122 -8.66 -25.76 25.57
N PRO A 123 -9.77 -26.23 24.97
CA PRO A 123 -10.49 -25.49 23.93
C PRO A 123 -10.93 -24.09 24.39
N VAL A 124 -10.85 -23.11 23.48
CA VAL A 124 -11.12 -21.68 23.74
C VAL A 124 -12.45 -21.44 24.48
N PHE A 125 -13.52 -22.13 24.11
CA PHE A 125 -14.85 -21.97 24.73
C PHE A 125 -14.93 -22.42 26.20
N ARG A 126 -13.93 -23.19 26.69
CA ARG A 126 -13.82 -23.64 28.08
C ARG A 126 -12.75 -22.87 28.86
N GLN A 127 -12.14 -21.87 28.25
CA GLN A 127 -11.11 -21.08 28.90
C GLN A 127 -11.74 -20.10 29.90
N PRO A 128 -11.12 -19.91 31.07
CA PRO A 128 -11.63 -18.97 32.06
C PRO A 128 -11.52 -17.52 31.53
N LEU A 129 -12.40 -16.66 32.06
CA LEU A 129 -12.23 -15.23 31.94
C LEU A 129 -11.13 -14.74 32.88
N THR A 130 -10.39 -13.73 32.45
CA THR A 130 -9.45 -12.96 33.27
C THR A 130 -9.91 -11.51 33.29
N SER A 131 -9.68 -10.79 34.38
CA SER A 131 -9.94 -9.36 34.47
C SER A 131 -8.80 -8.71 35.25
N ARG A 132 -8.10 -7.80 34.59
CA ARG A 132 -7.11 -6.88 35.17
C ARG A 132 -7.68 -5.45 35.26
N GLY A 133 -8.77 -5.19 34.54
CA GLY A 133 -9.48 -3.92 34.50
C GLY A 133 -8.81 -2.89 33.59
N ILE A 134 -9.52 -1.78 33.36
CA ILE A 134 -9.03 -0.61 32.62
C ILE A 134 -9.08 0.60 33.54
N ARG A 135 -8.00 1.40 33.52
CA ARG A 135 -7.92 2.65 34.29
C ARG A 135 -7.65 3.81 33.33
N VAL A 136 -8.53 4.81 33.32
CA VAL A 136 -8.38 6.04 32.52
C VAL A 136 -8.27 7.22 33.47
N GLY A 137 -7.24 8.04 33.29
CA GLY A 137 -7.00 9.25 34.08
C GLY A 137 -7.96 10.40 33.77
N ASP A 138 -7.63 11.57 34.28
CA ASP A 138 -8.44 12.80 34.11
C ASP A 138 -8.20 13.46 32.75
N ASP A 139 -9.20 14.20 32.23
CA ASP A 139 -9.13 15.00 30.99
C ASP A 139 -8.67 14.19 29.76
N VAL A 140 -9.17 12.96 29.61
CA VAL A 140 -8.83 12.09 28.48
C VAL A 140 -9.87 12.19 27.37
N TRP A 141 -9.43 12.37 26.13
CA TRP A 141 -10.28 12.23 24.95
C TRP A 141 -10.01 10.91 24.23
N ILE A 142 -11.02 10.05 24.17
CA ILE A 142 -11.01 8.81 23.41
C ILE A 142 -11.86 9.02 22.14
N GLY A 143 -11.23 8.97 20.97
CA GLY A 143 -11.89 9.12 19.68
C GLY A 143 -12.92 8.03 19.40
N SER A 144 -13.76 8.22 18.38
CA SER A 144 -14.76 7.23 17.98
C SER A 144 -14.11 5.93 17.46
N GLN A 145 -14.80 4.81 17.64
CA GLN A 145 -14.36 3.48 17.19
C GLN A 145 -13.02 3.02 17.79
N VAL A 146 -12.67 3.48 18.99
CA VAL A 146 -11.48 3.00 19.70
C VAL A 146 -11.77 1.67 20.42
N ILE A 147 -10.78 0.79 20.52
CA ILE A 147 -10.83 -0.40 21.36
C ILE A 147 -9.74 -0.31 22.42
N VAL A 148 -10.10 -0.42 23.70
CA VAL A 148 -9.17 -0.52 24.83
C VAL A 148 -9.31 -1.89 25.47
N VAL A 149 -8.20 -2.63 25.55
CA VAL A 149 -8.20 -4.02 26.06
C VAL A 149 -7.85 -4.09 27.55
N ASP A 150 -8.19 -5.22 28.17
CA ASP A 150 -7.97 -5.52 29.58
C ASP A 150 -6.52 -5.27 30.03
N GLY A 151 -6.36 -4.65 31.20
CA GLY A 151 -5.07 -4.36 31.84
C GLY A 151 -4.37 -3.07 31.37
N VAL A 152 -5.05 -2.23 30.59
CA VAL A 152 -4.51 -0.96 30.11
C VAL A 152 -4.78 0.17 31.10
N THR A 153 -3.75 1.00 31.31
CA THR A 153 -3.87 2.31 32.00
C THR A 153 -3.61 3.44 31.02
N ILE A 154 -4.54 4.37 30.86
CA ILE A 154 -4.38 5.60 30.07
C ILE A 154 -4.17 6.75 31.05
N GLY A 155 -3.01 7.40 31.01
CA GLY A 155 -2.69 8.52 31.89
C GLY A 155 -3.50 9.78 31.59
N ASP A 156 -3.42 10.76 32.50
CA ASP A 156 -4.15 12.02 32.40
C ASP A 156 -3.85 12.78 31.09
N HIS A 157 -4.81 13.58 30.63
CA HIS A 157 -4.66 14.49 29.49
C HIS A 157 -4.39 13.82 28.13
N CYS A 158 -4.55 12.49 28.04
CA CYS A 158 -4.32 11.76 26.79
C CYS A 158 -5.36 12.09 25.71
N VAL A 159 -4.92 12.00 24.45
CA VAL A 159 -5.80 12.03 23.27
C VAL A 159 -5.57 10.76 22.46
N ILE A 160 -6.61 9.95 22.31
CA ILE A 160 -6.59 8.72 21.53
C ILE A 160 -7.32 8.96 20.21
N GLY A 161 -6.60 8.83 19.10
CA GLY A 161 -7.15 8.99 17.76
C GLY A 161 -8.24 7.95 17.46
N ALA A 162 -9.19 8.34 16.61
CA ALA A 162 -10.28 7.45 16.18
C ALA A 162 -9.76 6.16 15.54
N GLY A 163 -10.48 5.05 15.72
CA GLY A 163 -10.11 3.74 15.15
C GLY A 163 -8.92 3.04 15.82
N ALA A 164 -8.36 3.59 16.90
CA ALA A 164 -7.18 3.03 17.55
C ALA A 164 -7.49 1.75 18.37
N VAL A 165 -6.53 0.83 18.45
CA VAL A 165 -6.59 -0.35 19.33
C VAL A 165 -5.51 -0.28 20.39
N VAL A 166 -5.88 0.17 21.59
CA VAL A 166 -4.99 0.38 22.73
C VAL A 166 -4.74 -0.94 23.43
N THR A 167 -3.54 -1.51 23.21
CA THR A 167 -3.10 -2.80 23.77
C THR A 167 -2.07 -2.67 24.89
N ARG A 168 -1.60 -1.44 25.17
CA ARG A 168 -0.57 -1.14 26.18
C ARG A 168 -0.93 0.17 26.87
N SER A 169 -0.54 0.31 28.14
CA SER A 169 -0.72 1.54 28.91
C SER A 169 -0.02 2.73 28.24
N LEU A 170 -0.64 3.91 28.34
CA LEU A 170 -0.18 5.15 27.73
C LEU A 170 0.19 6.15 28.83
N PRO A 171 1.36 6.81 28.76
CA PRO A 171 1.74 7.82 29.74
C PRO A 171 0.86 9.06 29.60
N ALA A 172 0.72 9.84 30.67
CA ALA A 172 -0.02 11.10 30.67
C ALA A 172 0.48 12.05 29.56
N TRP A 173 -0.41 12.91 29.08
CA TRP A 173 -0.19 13.84 27.97
C TRP A 173 0.11 13.20 26.62
N SER A 174 -0.09 11.89 26.44
CA SER A 174 0.14 11.25 25.14
C SER A 174 -0.94 11.60 24.12
N VAL A 175 -0.52 11.88 22.88
CA VAL A 175 -1.39 11.73 21.71
C VAL A 175 -1.05 10.39 21.05
N ALA A 176 -2.00 9.45 20.98
CA ALA A 176 -1.76 8.11 20.46
C ALA A 176 -2.79 7.70 19.41
N ALA A 177 -2.39 6.95 18.39
CA ALA A 177 -3.29 6.39 17.36
C ALA A 177 -2.75 5.08 16.77
N GLY A 178 -3.58 4.41 15.97
CA GLY A 178 -3.22 3.20 15.22
C GLY A 178 -3.70 1.89 15.85
N ASN A 179 -3.49 0.79 15.14
CA ASN A 179 -3.80 -0.58 15.58
C ASN A 179 -2.57 -1.49 15.38
N PRO A 180 -1.86 -1.86 16.46
CA PRO A 180 -2.02 -1.39 17.84
C PRO A 180 -1.58 0.06 18.03
N ALA A 181 -2.20 0.77 18.98
CA ALA A 181 -1.95 2.19 19.23
C ALA A 181 -0.48 2.44 19.63
N ARG A 182 0.07 3.55 19.14
CA ARG A 182 1.40 4.06 19.47
C ARG A 182 1.31 5.52 19.86
N VAL A 183 2.12 5.95 20.83
CA VAL A 183 2.29 7.37 21.17
C VAL A 183 2.95 8.05 19.97
N LEU A 184 2.26 9.04 19.40
CA LEU A 184 2.73 9.83 18.27
C LEU A 184 3.55 11.03 18.75
N ARG A 185 3.12 11.66 19.84
CA ARG A 185 3.76 12.85 20.42
C ARG A 185 3.24 13.16 21.81
N ASP A 186 3.90 14.10 22.49
CA ASP A 186 3.36 14.75 23.68
C ASP A 186 2.35 15.84 23.29
N ARG A 187 1.21 15.91 23.99
CA ARG A 187 0.13 16.87 23.76
C ARG A 187 0.58 18.30 24.02
N ARG A 188 1.55 18.52 24.91
CA ARG A 188 2.05 19.84 25.33
C ARG A 188 3.02 20.46 24.32
N GLU A 189 3.50 19.70 23.35
CA GLU A 189 4.32 20.25 22.27
C GLU A 189 3.48 21.20 21.42
N VAL A 190 3.76 22.50 21.57
CA VAL A 190 3.10 23.57 20.82
C VAL A 190 3.61 23.52 19.37
N ARG A 191 2.72 23.18 18.42
CA ARG A 191 2.94 23.64 17.04
C ARG A 191 2.81 25.16 17.08
N GLY A 192 3.85 25.87 16.65
CA GLY A 192 3.80 27.31 16.48
C GLY A 192 2.49 27.66 15.76
N THR A 193 1.62 28.41 16.45
CA THR A 193 0.42 28.98 15.85
C THR A 193 0.89 30.04 14.87
N GLY A 194 1.30 29.61 13.68
CA GLY A 194 1.19 30.46 12.51
C GLY A 194 -0.28 30.86 12.44
N THR A 195 -0.55 32.15 12.53
CA THR A 195 -1.87 32.74 12.30
C THR A 195 -2.24 32.49 10.84
N ALA A 196 -2.64 31.27 10.50
CA ALA A 196 -3.52 31.06 9.39
C ALA A 196 -4.87 31.61 9.85
N GLU A 197 -5.29 32.74 9.27
CA GLU A 197 -6.68 33.13 9.32
C GLU A 197 -7.51 31.92 8.90
N VAL A 198 -8.24 31.35 9.86
CA VAL A 198 -9.19 30.28 9.57
C VAL A 198 -10.32 30.94 8.80
N ASP A 199 -10.34 30.72 7.48
CA ASP A 199 -11.47 31.11 6.65
C ASP A 199 -12.75 30.47 7.24
N PRO A 200 -13.72 31.28 7.71
CA PRO A 200 -14.98 30.78 8.27
C PRO A 200 -15.73 29.84 7.30
N ALA A 201 -15.50 30.00 5.98
CA ALA A 201 -16.06 29.12 4.97
C ALA A 201 -15.43 27.71 4.98
N ALA A 202 -14.12 27.60 5.27
CA ALA A 202 -13.42 26.33 5.35
C ALA A 202 -13.77 25.56 6.65
N ALA A 203 -13.91 26.28 7.77
CA ALA A 203 -14.40 25.69 9.02
C ALA A 203 -15.88 25.25 8.90
N GLY A 204 -16.71 26.03 8.22
CA GLY A 204 -18.09 25.68 7.88
C GLY A 204 -18.17 24.46 6.95
N ALA A 205 -17.27 24.36 5.97
CA ALA A 205 -17.19 23.21 5.05
C ALA A 205 -16.71 21.93 5.76
N ALA A 206 -15.74 22.03 6.68
CA ALA A 206 -15.26 20.90 7.48
C ALA A 206 -16.32 20.40 8.47
N ALA A 207 -17.06 21.31 9.12
CA ALA A 207 -18.19 20.97 9.98
C ALA A 207 -19.36 20.38 9.18
N ALA A 208 -19.65 20.91 7.99
CA ALA A 208 -20.66 20.37 7.08
C ALA A 208 -20.25 18.99 6.52
N ALA A 209 -18.98 18.77 6.24
CA ALA A 209 -18.46 17.48 5.80
C ALA A 209 -18.48 16.44 6.92
N ALA A 210 -18.14 16.82 8.15
CA ALA A 210 -18.27 15.94 9.32
C ALA A 210 -19.74 15.60 9.62
N ALA A 211 -20.65 16.58 9.51
CA ALA A 211 -22.09 16.36 9.65
C ALA A 211 -22.67 15.49 8.51
N ALA A 212 -22.21 15.68 7.27
CA ALA A 212 -22.61 14.86 6.12
C ALA A 212 -22.07 13.43 6.22
N ALA A 213 -20.85 13.23 6.73
CA ALA A 213 -20.29 11.91 6.98
C ALA A 213 -21.02 11.19 8.12
N ALA A 214 -21.38 11.90 9.19
CA ALA A 214 -22.22 11.37 10.27
C ALA A 214 -23.63 10.99 9.77
N ALA A 215 -24.23 11.81 8.91
CA ALA A 215 -25.54 11.53 8.30
C ALA A 215 -25.48 10.33 7.33
N ALA A 216 -24.41 10.21 6.53
CA ALA A 216 -24.21 9.08 5.63
C ALA A 216 -23.99 7.76 6.40
N ALA A 217 -23.23 7.81 7.50
CA ALA A 217 -23.05 6.65 8.38
C ALA A 217 -24.35 6.23 9.07
N ALA A 218 -25.18 7.20 9.51
CA ALA A 218 -26.50 6.92 10.07
C ALA A 218 -27.46 6.31 9.03
N ALA A 219 -27.43 6.78 7.78
CA ALA A 219 -28.22 6.24 6.69
C ALA A 219 -27.79 4.80 6.31
N ALA A 220 -26.48 4.52 6.31
CA ALA A 220 -25.96 3.17 6.07
C ALA A 220 -26.33 2.19 7.18
N ALA A 221 -26.30 2.62 8.45
CA ALA A 221 -26.73 1.82 9.59
C ALA A 221 -28.24 1.52 9.54
N ALA A 222 -29.06 2.50 9.16
CA ALA A 222 -30.50 2.31 8.98
C ALA A 222 -30.83 1.34 7.83
N ALA A 223 -30.09 1.39 6.73
CA ALA A 223 -30.24 0.46 5.60
C ALA A 223 -29.85 -0.98 5.98
N ALA A 224 -28.78 -1.15 6.77
CA ALA A 224 -28.37 -2.46 7.28
C ALA A 224 -29.39 -3.07 8.25
N ALA A 225 -29.98 -2.24 9.12
CA ALA A 225 -31.05 -2.67 10.03
C ALA A 225 -32.35 -3.06 9.28
N ALA A 226 -32.69 -2.35 8.20
CA ALA A 226 -33.83 -2.69 7.35
C ALA A 226 -33.62 -4.01 6.58
N ALA A 227 -32.40 -4.28 6.13
CA ALA A 227 -32.05 -5.53 5.46
C ALA A 227 -32.11 -6.75 6.41
N ALA A 228 -31.80 -6.56 7.70
CA ALA A 228 -31.88 -7.60 8.72
C ALA A 228 -33.31 -7.94 9.18
N ALA A 229 -34.30 -7.08 8.84
CA ALA A 229 -35.70 -7.22 9.25
C ALA A 229 -36.62 -7.82 8.17
N ALA A 230 -36.09 -8.21 7.01
CA ALA A 230 -36.88 -8.85 5.95
C ALA A 230 -37.28 -10.29 6.34
N PRO A 231 -38.57 -10.69 6.24
CA PRO A 231 -39.00 -12.02 6.66
C PRO A 231 -38.46 -13.10 5.72
N GLY A 232 -37.81 -14.10 6.30
CA GLY A 232 -37.20 -15.23 5.60
C GLY A 232 -38.20 -16.03 4.76
N ILE A 233 -37.83 -16.29 3.51
CA ILE A 233 -38.51 -17.21 2.59
C ILE A 233 -38.45 -18.62 3.19
N ARG A 234 -39.61 -19.25 3.41
CA ARG A 234 -39.71 -20.67 3.76
C ARG A 234 -39.30 -21.54 2.55
N PRO A 235 -38.66 -22.70 2.75
CA PRO A 235 -38.49 -23.67 1.67
C PRO A 235 -39.85 -24.32 1.38
N ASP A 236 -40.33 -24.19 0.13
CA ASP A 236 -41.52 -24.89 -0.37
C ASP A 236 -41.06 -26.04 -1.29
N ASP A 237 -41.23 -27.24 -0.75
CA ASP A 237 -41.93 -28.39 -1.30
C ASP A 237 -41.88 -28.58 -2.83
N GLY A 238 -41.32 -29.72 -3.22
CA GLY A 238 -41.02 -30.07 -4.60
C GLY A 238 -42.20 -30.02 -5.56
N ARG A 239 -41.88 -29.59 -6.79
CA ARG A 239 -42.50 -30.03 -8.04
C ARG A 239 -41.55 -29.73 -9.19
N THR A 240 -40.96 -30.80 -9.72
CA THR A 240 -40.23 -30.86 -10.99
C THR A 240 -41.07 -30.31 -12.15
N PRO A 241 -40.51 -29.49 -13.06
CA PRO A 241 -41.18 -29.15 -14.30
C PRO A 241 -41.05 -30.29 -15.31
N THR A 242 -42.19 -30.69 -15.84
CA THR A 242 -42.37 -31.64 -16.94
C THR A 242 -41.91 -31.05 -18.27
N ASN A 243 -41.15 -31.81 -19.05
CA ASN A 243 -41.19 -31.68 -20.51
C ASN A 243 -41.03 -33.06 -21.17
N ARG A 244 -42.00 -33.44 -22.01
CA ARG A 244 -41.98 -34.67 -22.82
C ARG A 244 -41.40 -34.37 -24.23
N PRO A 245 -40.90 -35.40 -24.95
CA PRO A 245 -39.90 -35.28 -26.02
C PRO A 245 -40.40 -35.69 -27.42
N ALA A 246 -39.55 -35.55 -28.44
CA ALA A 246 -39.46 -36.43 -29.64
C ALA A 246 -38.26 -36.00 -30.55
N PRO A 247 -37.70 -36.86 -31.44
CA PRO A 247 -38.14 -38.22 -31.79
C PRO A 247 -37.08 -39.33 -31.66
N ASP A 248 -37.59 -40.57 -31.76
CA ASP A 248 -36.91 -41.87 -31.64
C ASP A 248 -35.81 -42.15 -32.67
N ALA A 249 -34.71 -42.76 -32.21
CA ALA A 249 -33.95 -43.79 -32.93
C ALA A 249 -33.34 -44.78 -31.92
N ALA A 250 -33.49 -46.08 -32.19
CA ALA A 250 -33.30 -47.21 -31.26
C ALA A 250 -31.83 -47.77 -31.25
N PRO A 251 -31.50 -48.91 -30.58
CA PRO A 251 -30.61 -48.92 -29.41
C PRO A 251 -29.32 -49.76 -29.57
N GLY A 252 -28.38 -49.64 -28.61
CA GLY A 252 -27.20 -50.49 -28.51
C GLY A 252 -26.52 -50.51 -27.13
N ALA A 253 -26.92 -51.49 -26.31
CA ALA A 253 -26.15 -52.26 -25.30
C ALA A 253 -25.16 -51.59 -24.29
N ALA A 254 -25.65 -51.47 -23.05
CA ALA A 254 -25.19 -52.08 -21.77
C ALA A 254 -23.73 -52.01 -21.23
N ALA A 255 -23.72 -51.95 -19.88
CA ALA A 255 -22.65 -52.11 -18.87
C ALA A 255 -21.80 -50.84 -18.59
N GLY A 256 -21.63 -50.33 -17.37
CA GLY A 256 -21.92 -50.83 -16.03
C GLY A 256 -20.75 -50.41 -15.13
N ASP A 257 -20.84 -49.25 -14.47
CA ASP A 257 -19.81 -48.75 -13.54
C ASP A 257 -20.13 -49.15 -12.08
N PRO A 258 -19.14 -49.57 -11.28
CA PRO A 258 -19.27 -49.68 -9.83
C PRO A 258 -18.65 -48.48 -9.07
N GLU A 259 -19.28 -48.15 -7.95
CA GLU A 259 -18.86 -47.20 -6.91
C GLU A 259 -17.48 -47.50 -6.28
N PRO A 260 -16.83 -46.50 -5.65
CA PRO A 260 -15.51 -46.64 -5.03
C PRO A 260 -15.58 -47.17 -3.59
N THR A 261 -14.55 -47.94 -3.20
CA THR A 261 -14.30 -48.36 -1.81
C THR A 261 -13.10 -47.60 -1.21
N PRO A 262 -13.02 -47.47 0.13
CA PRO A 262 -12.08 -46.58 0.80
C PRO A 262 -10.79 -47.32 1.19
N HIS A 263 -9.63 -46.65 1.03
CA HIS A 263 -8.35 -47.22 1.47
C HIS A 263 -7.86 -46.66 2.81
N ASP A 264 -7.59 -47.67 3.63
CA ASP A 264 -7.12 -47.82 4.98
C ASP A 264 -5.80 -47.12 5.36
N ARG A 265 -5.67 -46.86 6.67
CA ARG A 265 -4.48 -46.35 7.36
C ARG A 265 -3.54 -47.51 7.70
N ARG A 266 -2.22 -47.35 7.48
CA ARG A 266 -1.20 -48.10 8.22
C ARG A 266 0.00 -47.22 8.57
N ALA A 267 0.40 -47.32 9.83
CA ALA A 267 1.62 -46.77 10.41
C ALA A 267 2.75 -47.81 10.36
N VAL A 268 4.02 -47.38 10.21
CA VAL A 268 5.21 -48.07 10.75
C VAL A 268 6.36 -47.07 11.02
N GLN A 269 6.72 -47.00 12.32
CA GLN A 269 8.01 -46.88 13.03
C GLN A 269 9.29 -46.16 12.55
N VAL A 270 10.01 -45.77 13.61
CA VAL A 270 11.23 -44.98 13.84
C VAL A 270 12.54 -45.80 13.74
N ALA A 271 13.62 -45.14 13.29
CA ALA A 271 15.05 -45.30 13.68
C ALA A 271 15.81 -44.04 13.16
N GLY A 272 16.79 -43.37 13.77
CA GLY A 272 17.65 -43.59 14.94
C GLY A 272 19.14 -43.65 14.55
N ALA A 273 19.90 -42.53 14.65
CA ALA A 273 21.38 -42.37 14.86
C ALA A 273 21.84 -40.97 14.37
N ALA A 274 22.39 -40.03 15.17
CA ALA A 274 23.76 -39.92 15.73
C ALA A 274 24.88 -40.12 14.67
N GLY A 275 25.89 -39.28 14.45
CA GLY A 275 26.44 -38.02 14.99
C GLY A 275 27.85 -37.85 14.38
N ALA A 276 28.43 -36.64 14.36
CA ALA A 276 29.88 -36.37 14.48
C ALA A 276 30.22 -34.89 14.19
N GLU A 277 30.76 -34.23 15.21
CA GLU A 277 31.56 -33.01 15.14
C GLU A 277 32.96 -33.29 14.55
N ALA A 278 33.60 -32.28 13.95
CA ALA A 278 35.05 -32.12 14.01
C ALA A 278 35.44 -30.64 13.84
N THR A 279 36.29 -30.21 14.77
CA THR A 279 36.80 -28.86 15.07
C THR A 279 38.13 -28.53 14.39
N ALA A 280 38.50 -27.24 14.51
CA ALA A 280 39.84 -26.63 14.45
C ALA A 280 40.38 -26.31 13.05
N GLY A 281 41.02 -25.16 12.78
CA GLY A 281 41.46 -24.05 13.63
C GLY A 281 42.71 -23.40 12.99
N ALA A 282 42.84 -22.08 13.15
CA ALA A 282 44.08 -21.27 13.06
C ALA A 282 44.73 -21.15 11.63
N ASP A 283 45.45 -20.10 11.23
CA ASP A 283 45.85 -18.84 11.85
C ASP A 283 46.63 -17.96 10.83
N VAL A 284 46.64 -16.64 11.09
CA VAL A 284 47.61 -15.54 10.76
C VAL A 284 48.14 -15.20 9.34
N ALA A 285 48.12 -13.87 9.09
CA ALA A 285 49.13 -12.98 8.46
C ALA A 285 49.68 -13.35 7.05
N GLY A 286 49.60 -12.49 6.03
CA GLY A 286 50.01 -11.08 6.02
C GLY A 286 51.45 -10.99 5.50
N LEU A 287 51.67 -10.39 4.32
CA LEU A 287 52.83 -9.54 3.99
C LEU A 287 52.78 -9.02 2.55
N SER A 288 53.05 -7.73 2.44
CA SER A 288 53.21 -6.85 1.29
C SER A 288 54.54 -7.03 0.53
N GLY A 289 54.59 -6.66 -0.77
CA GLY A 289 55.84 -6.26 -1.44
C GLY A 289 55.87 -6.26 -2.98
N ILE A 290 55.46 -5.15 -3.63
CA ILE A 290 56.27 -4.26 -4.51
C ILE A 290 57.29 -4.98 -5.46
N ARG A 291 57.29 -4.95 -6.82
CA ARG A 291 57.33 -3.82 -7.81
C ARG A 291 57.48 -4.34 -9.29
N PRO A 292 57.74 -3.52 -10.36
CA PRO A 292 56.99 -3.57 -11.62
C PRO A 292 57.80 -3.97 -12.87
N GLY A 293 57.10 -4.13 -14.01
CA GLY A 293 57.68 -4.00 -15.36
C GLY A 293 57.43 -5.19 -16.28
N GLY A 294 56.80 -4.95 -17.43
CA GLY A 294 56.74 -5.94 -18.51
C GLY A 294 55.55 -5.76 -19.44
N ASP A 295 55.74 -4.91 -20.44
CA ASP A 295 55.03 -4.80 -21.72
C ASP A 295 54.39 -6.13 -22.20
N ARG A 296 53.06 -6.15 -22.37
CA ARG A 296 52.35 -7.20 -23.11
C ARG A 296 51.16 -6.59 -23.86
N THR A 297 51.27 -6.67 -25.18
CA THR A 297 50.18 -6.60 -26.16
C THR A 297 48.97 -7.44 -25.73
N PRO A 298 47.73 -7.01 -26.05
CA PRO A 298 46.53 -7.67 -25.55
C PRO A 298 46.32 -8.99 -26.28
N THR A 299 46.64 -10.09 -25.62
CA THR A 299 46.17 -11.42 -26.02
C THR A 299 44.69 -11.51 -25.67
N SER A 300 43.84 -11.70 -26.68
CA SER A 300 42.41 -11.92 -26.51
C SER A 300 42.15 -13.06 -25.52
N ARG A 301 41.44 -12.74 -24.44
CA ARG A 301 40.96 -13.72 -23.48
C ARG A 301 39.93 -14.61 -24.20
N PRO A 302 39.99 -15.95 -24.09
CA PRO A 302 38.96 -16.80 -24.67
C PRO A 302 37.61 -16.45 -24.04
N ALA A 303 36.57 -16.35 -24.87
CA ALA A 303 35.21 -16.08 -24.43
C ALA A 303 34.78 -17.14 -23.39
N PRO A 304 34.22 -16.76 -22.24
CA PRO A 304 33.77 -17.72 -21.23
C PRO A 304 32.63 -18.59 -21.79
N ASP A 305 32.57 -19.86 -21.37
CA ASP A 305 31.45 -20.75 -21.70
C ASP A 305 30.14 -20.11 -21.21
N PRO A 306 29.16 -19.84 -22.10
CA PRO A 306 27.93 -19.14 -21.76
C PRO A 306 27.08 -19.85 -20.70
N ARG A 307 27.37 -21.12 -20.36
CA ARG A 307 26.73 -21.87 -19.26
C ARG A 307 27.39 -21.67 -17.88
N THR A 308 28.42 -20.83 -17.79
CA THR A 308 29.19 -20.55 -16.56
C THR A 308 29.39 -19.06 -16.27
N ALA A 309 28.68 -18.17 -16.97
CA ALA A 309 28.81 -16.73 -16.75
C ALA A 309 28.37 -16.36 -15.33
N THR A 310 29.32 -15.99 -14.49
CA THR A 310 29.04 -15.42 -13.17
C THR A 310 28.47 -14.01 -13.34
N LEU A 311 27.69 -13.54 -12.36
CA LEU A 311 27.16 -12.17 -12.36
C LEU A 311 28.28 -11.13 -12.51
N ALA A 312 29.41 -11.35 -11.83
CA ALA A 312 30.60 -10.51 -11.95
C ALA A 312 31.18 -10.50 -13.36
N ALA A 313 31.36 -11.67 -14.00
CA ALA A 313 31.91 -11.75 -15.35
C ALA A 313 30.99 -11.10 -16.40
N PHE A 314 29.67 -11.25 -16.23
CA PHE A 314 28.69 -10.53 -17.04
C PHE A 314 28.83 -9.02 -16.84
N ALA A 315 28.85 -8.54 -15.59
CA ALA A 315 28.93 -7.10 -15.31
C ALA A 315 30.23 -6.47 -15.80
N ASP A 316 31.37 -7.17 -15.68
CA ASP A 316 32.65 -6.74 -16.22
C ASP A 316 32.57 -6.62 -17.75
N THR A 317 31.98 -7.61 -18.42
CA THR A 317 31.79 -7.59 -19.87
C THR A 317 30.89 -6.42 -20.31
N ALA A 318 29.78 -6.21 -19.61
CA ALA A 318 28.86 -5.11 -19.89
C ALA A 318 29.56 -3.75 -19.71
N ARG A 319 30.34 -3.59 -18.64
CA ARG A 319 31.13 -2.38 -18.35
C ARG A 319 32.19 -2.11 -19.42
N ASP A 320 32.96 -3.13 -19.79
CA ASP A 320 34.01 -3.02 -20.81
C ASP A 320 33.44 -2.63 -22.19
N GLN A 321 32.20 -3.04 -22.48
CA GLN A 321 31.54 -2.79 -23.77
C GLN A 321 30.63 -1.55 -23.78
N ALA A 322 30.37 -0.92 -22.63
CA ALA A 322 29.38 0.15 -22.50
C ALA A 322 29.67 1.37 -23.38
N ALA A 323 30.93 1.84 -23.41
CA ALA A 323 31.31 2.99 -24.23
C ALA A 323 31.10 2.73 -25.74
N GLY A 324 31.51 1.56 -26.24
CA GLY A 324 31.30 1.18 -27.64
C GLY A 324 29.82 0.94 -27.99
N LEU A 325 29.02 0.47 -27.02
CA LEU A 325 27.57 0.35 -27.18
C LEU A 325 26.91 1.72 -27.33
N LEU A 326 27.30 2.70 -26.51
CA LEU A 326 26.80 4.08 -26.58
C LEU A 326 27.21 4.76 -27.88
N ASP A 327 28.45 4.58 -28.33
CA ASP A 327 28.97 5.09 -29.61
C ASP A 327 28.19 4.54 -30.81
N ARG A 328 27.89 3.23 -30.79
CA ARG A 328 27.03 2.61 -31.81
C ARG A 328 25.64 3.26 -31.90
N CYS A 329 25.16 3.82 -30.80
CA CYS A 329 23.82 4.39 -30.68
C CYS A 329 23.81 5.92 -30.86
N TRP A 330 24.90 6.50 -31.35
CA TRP A 330 25.00 7.91 -31.71
C TRP A 330 24.90 8.07 -33.24
N ASP A 331 23.96 8.90 -33.71
CA ASP A 331 23.77 9.13 -35.16
C ASP A 331 24.64 10.25 -35.75
N GLY A 332 25.50 10.86 -34.92
CA GLY A 332 26.29 12.06 -35.24
C GLY A 332 25.76 13.34 -34.59
N GLU A 333 24.48 13.36 -34.19
CA GLU A 333 23.84 14.51 -33.53
C GLU A 333 23.07 14.13 -32.25
N ARG A 334 22.41 12.97 -32.22
CA ARG A 334 21.52 12.50 -31.15
C ARG A 334 21.69 11.01 -30.90
N TYR A 335 21.23 10.59 -29.73
CA TYR A 335 21.10 9.17 -29.42
C TYR A 335 19.87 8.58 -30.13
N VAL A 336 20.08 7.40 -30.69
CA VAL A 336 19.06 6.53 -31.30
C VAL A 336 19.03 5.21 -30.53
N ASP A 337 17.90 4.52 -30.48
CA ASP A 337 17.83 3.23 -29.77
C ASP A 337 18.81 2.19 -30.35
N ARG A 338 18.96 2.20 -31.67
CA ARG A 338 19.90 1.35 -32.43
C ARG A 338 20.26 1.99 -33.76
N PRO A 339 21.36 1.59 -34.42
CA PRO A 339 21.72 2.08 -35.75
C PRO A 339 20.55 2.04 -36.73
N GLY A 340 20.29 3.16 -37.39
CA GLY A 340 19.21 3.31 -38.38
C GLY A 340 17.81 3.53 -37.80
N ALA A 341 17.63 3.52 -36.48
CA ALA A 341 16.39 3.98 -35.84
C ALA A 341 16.31 5.51 -35.82
N ALA A 342 15.10 6.05 -35.70
CA ALA A 342 14.90 7.48 -35.50
C ALA A 342 15.33 7.89 -34.07
N PRO A 343 15.91 9.10 -33.89
CA PRO A 343 16.17 9.64 -32.56
C PRO A 343 14.88 9.82 -31.77
N THR A 344 14.93 9.51 -30.48
CA THR A 344 13.82 9.71 -29.54
C THR A 344 14.35 10.32 -28.25
N VAL A 345 13.50 11.06 -27.54
CA VAL A 345 13.85 11.60 -26.21
C VAL A 345 14.22 10.46 -25.27
N ARG A 346 13.49 9.34 -25.35
CA ARG A 346 13.77 8.13 -24.58
C ARG A 346 15.17 7.58 -24.83
N ALA A 347 15.60 7.46 -26.09
CA ALA A 347 16.93 6.94 -26.40
C ALA A 347 18.07 7.77 -25.77
N HIS A 348 17.90 9.10 -25.70
CA HIS A 348 18.85 9.96 -24.99
C HIS A 348 18.85 9.67 -23.48
N CYS A 349 17.68 9.51 -22.86
CA CYS A 349 17.57 9.17 -21.45
C CYS A 349 18.19 7.79 -21.14
N ASP A 350 17.88 6.77 -21.93
CA ASP A 350 18.42 5.41 -21.78
C ASP A 350 19.95 5.40 -21.92
N ALA A 351 20.53 6.23 -22.82
CA ALA A 351 21.97 6.39 -22.93
C ALA A 351 22.61 6.96 -21.65
N VAL A 352 21.98 7.98 -21.05
CA VAL A 352 22.42 8.57 -19.77
C VAL A 352 22.35 7.53 -18.66
N GLU A 353 21.26 6.78 -18.56
CA GLU A 353 21.08 5.75 -17.53
C GLU A 353 22.09 4.60 -17.67
N ILE A 354 22.35 4.12 -18.89
CA ILE A 354 23.35 3.06 -19.13
C ILE A 354 24.76 3.55 -18.78
N ALA A 355 25.13 4.77 -19.17
CA ALA A 355 26.43 5.34 -18.86
C ALA A 355 26.61 5.54 -17.34
N ASP A 356 25.59 6.06 -16.66
CA ASP A 356 25.59 6.20 -15.21
C ASP A 356 25.74 4.83 -14.52
N LEU A 357 24.98 3.84 -14.97
CA LEU A 357 24.91 2.52 -14.36
C LEU A 357 26.23 1.75 -14.49
N LEU A 358 26.82 1.75 -15.69
CA LEU A 358 27.99 0.92 -15.99
C LEU A 358 29.31 1.67 -15.83
N LEU A 359 29.35 2.97 -16.14
CA LEU A 359 30.57 3.78 -16.19
C LEU A 359 30.64 4.82 -15.05
N GLY A 360 29.52 5.14 -14.40
CA GLY A 360 29.47 6.15 -13.32
C GLY A 360 29.69 7.58 -13.81
N VAL A 361 29.52 7.85 -15.10
CA VAL A 361 29.72 9.15 -15.75
C VAL A 361 28.65 9.38 -16.83
N ALA A 362 28.51 10.63 -17.27
CA ALA A 362 27.67 10.96 -18.43
C ALA A 362 28.27 10.40 -19.74
N PRO A 363 27.44 10.10 -20.76
CA PRO A 363 27.93 9.66 -22.07
C PRO A 363 28.89 10.66 -22.73
N GLU A 364 29.95 10.19 -23.40
CA GLU A 364 31.06 11.07 -23.83
C GLU A 364 30.79 11.96 -25.06
N HIS A 365 29.76 11.69 -25.88
CA HIS A 365 29.51 12.48 -27.10
C HIS A 365 29.06 13.92 -26.82
N LEU A 366 28.58 14.18 -25.62
CA LEU A 366 28.16 15.50 -25.16
C LEU A 366 28.79 15.77 -23.80
N SER A 367 29.12 17.02 -23.53
CA SER A 367 29.40 17.44 -22.15
C SER A 367 28.16 17.22 -21.26
N THR A 368 28.38 17.11 -19.95
CA THR A 368 27.28 17.00 -18.98
C THR A 368 26.32 18.19 -19.10
N GLU A 369 26.86 19.40 -19.30
CA GLU A 369 26.09 20.62 -19.51
C GLU A 369 25.26 20.58 -20.80
N GLU A 370 25.77 19.99 -21.88
CA GLU A 370 25.02 19.82 -23.12
C GLU A 370 23.90 18.79 -22.98
N HIS A 371 24.13 17.68 -22.26
CA HIS A 371 23.06 16.73 -21.95
C HIS A 371 21.93 17.41 -21.16
N ILE A 372 22.29 18.16 -20.11
CA ILE A 372 21.34 18.93 -19.29
C ILE A 372 20.59 19.91 -20.17
N GLY A 373 21.29 20.78 -20.92
CA GLY A 373 20.67 21.81 -21.74
C GLY A 373 19.73 21.27 -22.80
N ARG A 374 20.06 20.13 -23.41
CA ARG A 374 19.19 19.45 -24.38
C ARG A 374 17.95 18.85 -23.72
N LEU A 375 18.09 18.12 -22.61
CA LEU A 375 16.97 17.47 -21.94
C LEU A 375 16.04 18.47 -21.25
N SER A 376 16.61 19.43 -20.51
CA SER A 376 15.85 20.47 -19.81
C SER A 376 15.19 21.44 -20.80
N GLY A 377 15.84 21.74 -21.92
CA GLY A 377 15.34 22.64 -22.96
C GLY A 377 14.14 22.10 -23.75
N LEU A 378 13.86 20.79 -23.67
CA LEU A 378 12.66 20.20 -24.27
C LEU A 378 11.40 20.43 -23.42
N GLN A 379 11.55 20.72 -22.13
CA GLN A 379 10.40 20.90 -21.26
C GLN A 379 9.68 22.20 -21.58
N ASP A 380 8.38 22.14 -21.86
CA ASP A 380 7.56 23.32 -22.05
C ASP A 380 7.35 24.05 -20.71
N PRO A 381 7.76 25.33 -20.57
CA PRO A 381 7.63 26.07 -19.31
C PRO A 381 6.18 26.30 -18.84
N LYS A 382 5.21 26.19 -19.76
CA LYS A 382 3.79 26.39 -19.45
C LYS A 382 3.18 25.15 -18.84
N SER A 383 3.28 24.00 -19.48
CA SER A 383 2.70 22.73 -19.00
C SER A 383 3.61 21.97 -18.04
N GLY A 384 4.93 22.13 -18.15
CA GLY A 384 5.93 21.30 -17.50
C GLY A 384 6.09 19.92 -18.15
N LEU A 385 5.52 19.69 -19.33
CA LEU A 385 5.62 18.42 -20.05
C LEU A 385 6.72 18.45 -21.10
N VAL A 386 7.24 17.28 -21.45
CA VAL A 386 8.27 17.10 -22.48
C VAL A 386 7.67 16.33 -23.67
N PRO A 387 7.52 16.95 -24.86
CA PRO A 387 7.05 16.26 -26.05
C PRO A 387 8.12 15.30 -26.60
N GLU A 388 7.75 14.47 -27.58
CA GLU A 388 8.74 13.77 -28.42
C GLU A 388 9.31 14.74 -29.46
N PHE A 389 10.49 14.42 -30.00
CA PHE A 389 11.13 15.23 -31.03
C PHE A 389 10.22 15.42 -32.25
N GLY A 390 9.92 16.68 -32.57
CA GLY A 390 9.12 17.06 -33.73
C GLY A 390 7.62 16.88 -33.57
N GLU A 391 7.15 16.34 -32.44
CA GLU A 391 5.73 16.23 -32.11
C GLU A 391 5.21 17.55 -31.49
N PRO A 392 3.91 17.86 -31.65
CA PRO A 392 3.32 19.04 -31.01
C PRO A 392 3.31 18.88 -29.49
N LEU A 393 3.17 20.01 -28.79
CA LEU A 393 2.99 19.99 -27.33
C LEU A 393 1.75 19.17 -26.97
N PRO A 394 1.85 18.29 -25.96
CA PRO A 394 0.72 17.50 -25.50
C PRO A 394 -0.38 18.41 -24.98
N VAL A 395 -1.63 18.09 -25.32
CA VAL A 395 -2.82 18.83 -24.87
C VAL A 395 -3.34 18.16 -23.61
N ALA A 396 -3.64 18.96 -22.59
CA ALA A 396 -4.23 18.46 -21.37
C ALA A 396 -5.67 17.95 -21.59
N ASP A 397 -5.99 16.82 -20.97
CA ASP A 397 -7.34 16.29 -20.79
C ASP A 397 -8.17 17.24 -19.93
N ALA A 398 -9.48 16.97 -19.82
CA ALA A 398 -10.43 17.79 -19.04
C ALA A 398 -10.09 17.90 -17.55
N ASP A 399 -9.25 17.00 -17.02
CA ASP A 399 -8.76 17.00 -15.64
C ASP A 399 -7.49 17.85 -15.44
N GLY A 400 -6.92 18.40 -16.53
CA GLY A 400 -5.74 19.27 -16.50
C GLY A 400 -4.41 18.54 -16.68
N PHE A 401 -4.38 17.20 -16.71
CA PHE A 401 -3.17 16.42 -17.00
C PHE A 401 -3.27 15.73 -18.36
N ILE A 402 -2.50 14.69 -18.65
CA ILE A 402 -2.51 13.99 -19.94
C ILE A 402 -2.91 12.53 -19.76
N GLY A 403 -3.70 12.00 -20.71
CA GLY A 403 -4.17 10.61 -20.68
C GLY A 403 -3.25 9.62 -21.38
N GLU A 404 -2.55 10.04 -22.44
CA GLU A 404 -1.78 9.17 -23.32
C GLU A 404 -0.62 9.90 -24.02
N GLY A 405 0.19 9.13 -24.78
CA GLY A 405 1.31 9.65 -25.57
C GLY A 405 2.67 9.60 -24.89
N ALA A 406 3.73 9.92 -25.66
CA ALA A 406 5.11 9.83 -25.20
C ALA A 406 5.41 10.76 -24.00
N ALA A 407 4.78 11.94 -23.97
CA ALA A 407 4.95 12.90 -22.88
C ALA A 407 4.58 12.35 -21.50
N LEU A 408 3.65 11.38 -21.45
CA LEU A 408 3.29 10.69 -20.21
C LEU A 408 4.52 9.95 -19.65
N TYR A 409 5.26 9.24 -20.51
CA TYR A 409 6.47 8.54 -20.12
C TYR A 409 7.68 9.48 -19.91
N HIS A 410 7.76 10.59 -20.64
CA HIS A 410 8.90 11.52 -20.55
C HIS A 410 9.02 12.20 -19.20
N VAL A 411 7.92 12.37 -18.45
CA VAL A 411 7.96 12.81 -17.04
C VAL A 411 8.89 11.91 -16.21
N LEU A 412 8.91 10.61 -16.51
CA LEU A 412 9.77 9.64 -15.83
C LEU A 412 11.18 9.70 -16.40
N CYS A 413 11.36 9.40 -17.70
CA CYS A 413 12.69 9.19 -18.25
C CYS A 413 13.55 10.47 -18.27
N VAL A 414 12.95 11.62 -18.61
CA VAL A 414 13.69 12.89 -18.61
C VAL A 414 14.00 13.34 -17.18
N GLY A 415 13.03 13.22 -16.28
CA GLY A 415 13.22 13.57 -14.86
C GLY A 415 14.36 12.77 -14.23
N TYR A 416 14.38 11.45 -14.45
CA TYR A 416 15.43 10.57 -13.93
C TYR A 416 16.78 10.78 -14.60
N ALA A 417 16.83 10.96 -15.93
CA ALA A 417 18.08 11.27 -16.61
C ALA A 417 18.69 12.59 -16.10
N LEU A 418 17.87 13.62 -15.87
CA LEU A 418 18.33 14.87 -15.26
C LEU A 418 18.82 14.65 -13.82
N ASP A 419 18.09 13.90 -12.98
CA ASP A 419 18.47 13.62 -11.58
C ASP A 419 19.84 12.91 -11.51
N LEU A 420 20.18 12.07 -12.49
CA LEU A 420 21.51 11.45 -12.63
C LEU A 420 22.59 12.44 -13.05
N LEU A 421 22.26 13.38 -13.94
CA LEU A 421 23.18 14.44 -14.39
C LEU A 421 23.34 15.57 -13.35
N GLY A 422 22.50 15.61 -12.31
CA GLY A 422 22.56 16.55 -11.19
C GLY A 422 21.30 17.40 -10.96
N PRO A 423 20.69 18.03 -11.99
CA PRO A 423 19.51 18.89 -11.80
C PRO A 423 18.19 18.10 -11.77
N SER A 424 17.10 18.74 -11.33
CA SER A 424 15.72 18.25 -11.53
C SER A 424 15.15 18.79 -12.84
N LEU A 425 13.92 18.40 -13.18
CA LEU A 425 13.10 19.13 -14.17
C LEU A 425 13.11 20.64 -13.83
N PRO A 426 13.24 21.56 -14.81
CA PRO A 426 13.31 23.00 -14.53
C PRO A 426 11.97 23.65 -14.19
N HIS A 427 10.85 23.05 -14.62
CA HIS A 427 9.51 23.58 -14.39
C HIS A 427 8.58 22.51 -13.79
N PRO A 428 7.65 22.91 -12.90
CA PRO A 428 6.68 21.98 -12.34
C PRO A 428 5.74 21.45 -13.43
N VAL A 429 5.35 20.19 -13.31
CA VAL A 429 4.30 19.56 -14.13
C VAL A 429 2.95 20.12 -13.67
N ARG A 430 2.48 21.18 -14.32
CA ARG A 430 1.35 22.01 -13.86
C ARG A 430 0.05 21.22 -13.77
N GLY A 431 -0.19 20.32 -14.72
CA GLY A 431 -1.38 19.48 -14.70
C GLY A 431 -1.52 18.63 -13.43
N VAL A 432 -0.41 18.29 -12.77
CA VAL A 432 -0.42 17.58 -11.48
C VAL A 432 -0.37 18.55 -10.30
N ARG A 433 0.41 19.65 -10.41
CA ARG A 433 0.50 20.70 -9.38
C ARG A 433 -0.86 21.34 -9.08
N ASP A 434 -1.62 21.62 -10.13
CA ASP A 434 -2.88 22.37 -10.05
C ASP A 434 -4.10 21.42 -9.89
N MET A 435 -3.88 20.10 -9.86
CA MET A 435 -4.94 19.11 -9.72
C MET A 435 -5.48 19.06 -8.29
N THR A 436 -6.80 19.24 -8.16
CA THR A 436 -7.47 19.06 -6.86
C THR A 436 -7.65 17.59 -6.50
N ALA A 437 -7.69 17.27 -5.21
CA ALA A 437 -8.05 15.95 -4.69
C ALA A 437 -9.33 15.37 -5.31
N ARG A 438 -10.36 16.21 -5.51
CA ARG A 438 -11.62 15.80 -6.14
C ARG A 438 -11.44 15.42 -7.62
N GLN A 439 -10.71 16.23 -8.39
CA GLN A 439 -10.41 15.92 -9.80
C GLN A 439 -9.64 14.62 -9.92
N LEU A 440 -8.64 14.42 -9.04
CA LEU A 440 -7.86 13.18 -9.00
C LEU A 440 -8.75 11.96 -8.74
N VAL A 441 -9.61 11.99 -7.71
CA VAL A 441 -10.49 10.85 -7.39
C VAL A 441 -11.44 10.57 -8.55
N VAL A 442 -12.04 11.59 -9.17
CA VAL A 442 -12.91 11.43 -10.34
C VAL A 442 -12.16 10.77 -11.49
N ARG A 443 -10.91 11.19 -11.75
CA ARG A 443 -10.08 10.59 -12.78
C ARG A 443 -9.73 9.13 -12.48
N LEU A 444 -9.28 8.84 -11.27
CA LEU A 444 -8.95 7.47 -10.84
C LEU A 444 -10.16 6.53 -10.97
N ASP A 445 -11.36 6.99 -10.60
CA ASP A 445 -12.59 6.20 -10.77
C ASP A 445 -12.98 5.99 -12.25
N ALA A 446 -12.57 6.89 -13.15
CA ALA A 446 -12.85 6.82 -14.58
C ALA A 446 -11.82 6.00 -15.38
N LEU A 447 -10.65 5.69 -14.83
CA LEU A 447 -9.63 4.89 -15.51
C LEU A 447 -10.16 3.48 -15.83
N PRO A 448 -9.75 2.89 -16.97
CA PRO A 448 -10.28 1.61 -17.45
C PRO A 448 -9.68 0.41 -16.71
N TRP A 449 -9.75 0.36 -15.38
CA TRP A 449 -9.13 -0.69 -14.54
C TRP A 449 -9.52 -2.12 -14.94
N ARG A 450 -10.74 -2.33 -15.45
CA ARG A 450 -11.23 -3.66 -15.85
C ARG A 450 -10.71 -4.13 -17.22
N THR A 451 -10.48 -3.20 -18.15
CA THR A 451 -10.19 -3.52 -19.55
C THR A 451 -8.81 -3.04 -20.01
N GLY A 452 -8.14 -2.22 -19.21
CA GLY A 452 -6.86 -1.59 -19.50
C GLY A 452 -6.09 -1.26 -18.22
N ALA A 453 -5.97 -2.23 -17.31
CA ALA A 453 -5.28 -2.07 -16.02
C ALA A 453 -3.84 -1.59 -16.18
N TRP A 454 -3.14 -2.02 -17.25
CA TRP A 454 -1.80 -1.54 -17.55
C TRP A 454 -1.77 -0.03 -17.81
N GLY A 455 -2.67 0.46 -18.66
CA GLY A 455 -2.77 1.89 -19.00
C GLY A 455 -3.15 2.73 -17.77
N ALA A 456 -4.07 2.24 -16.95
CA ALA A 456 -4.43 2.86 -15.68
C ALA A 456 -3.22 2.95 -14.73
N GLY A 457 -2.46 1.85 -14.59
CA GLY A 457 -1.24 1.84 -13.79
C GLY A 457 -0.15 2.77 -14.35
N ALA A 458 0.04 2.81 -15.67
CA ALA A 458 0.98 3.71 -16.34
C ALA A 458 0.63 5.19 -16.17
N TRP A 459 -0.67 5.52 -16.12
CA TRP A 459 -1.13 6.86 -15.81
C TRP A 459 -0.81 7.23 -14.36
N VAL A 460 -1.08 6.34 -13.39
CA VAL A 460 -0.77 6.57 -11.97
C VAL A 460 0.73 6.72 -11.74
N ASP A 461 1.54 5.89 -12.37
CA ASP A 461 3.01 5.95 -12.36
C ASP A 461 3.52 7.34 -12.77
N SER A 462 2.97 7.87 -13.85
CA SER A 462 3.37 9.17 -14.41
C SER A 462 2.86 10.34 -13.56
N LEU A 463 1.63 10.25 -13.05
CA LEU A 463 1.07 11.23 -12.12
C LEU A 463 1.89 11.29 -10.82
N ALA A 464 2.17 10.14 -10.21
CA ALA A 464 2.90 10.06 -8.94
C ALA A 464 4.36 10.49 -9.10
N THR A 465 4.99 10.16 -10.23
CA THR A 465 6.33 10.65 -10.58
C THR A 465 6.34 12.17 -10.82
N ALA A 466 5.34 12.72 -11.52
CA ALA A 466 5.18 14.16 -11.65
C ALA A 466 5.01 14.85 -10.29
N ALA A 467 4.22 14.27 -9.39
CA ALA A 467 4.06 14.77 -8.02
C ALA A 467 5.41 14.75 -7.27
N HIS A 468 6.21 13.69 -7.43
CA HIS A 468 7.55 13.63 -6.88
C HIS A 468 8.45 14.77 -7.38
N TRP A 469 8.45 15.07 -8.68
CA TRP A 469 9.22 16.20 -9.22
C TRP A 469 8.70 17.55 -8.74
N ASN A 470 7.38 17.72 -8.65
CA ASN A 470 6.77 18.95 -8.15
C ASN A 470 7.17 19.25 -6.70
N LEU A 471 7.29 18.23 -5.84
CA LEU A 471 7.78 18.38 -4.46
C LEU A 471 9.21 18.96 -4.38
N ARG A 472 10.01 18.84 -5.45
CA ARG A 472 11.38 19.39 -5.51
C ARG A 472 11.42 20.85 -5.99
N HIS A 473 10.28 21.40 -6.43
CA HIS A 473 10.15 22.81 -6.84
C HIS A 473 9.64 23.73 -5.73
N ASP A 474 9.11 23.17 -4.65
CA ASP A 474 8.45 23.97 -3.62
C ASP A 474 9.44 24.36 -2.50
N ASP A 475 9.90 25.61 -2.53
CA ASP A 475 10.37 26.33 -1.34
C ASP A 475 9.18 26.79 -0.45
N ASP A 476 7.94 26.68 -0.94
CA ASP A 476 6.72 27.29 -0.35
C ASP A 476 5.50 26.33 -0.21
N GLY A 477 5.70 25.03 0.01
CA GLY A 477 4.72 24.14 0.67
C GLY A 477 3.28 24.01 0.12
N ASP A 478 2.93 24.59 -1.02
CA ASP A 478 1.56 24.65 -1.55
C ASP A 478 1.40 23.77 -2.80
N ASN A 479 1.65 22.46 -2.64
CA ASN A 479 0.89 21.49 -3.42
C ASN A 479 -0.50 21.50 -2.77
N GLY A 480 -1.53 21.90 -3.51
CA GLY A 480 -2.88 22.08 -2.97
C GLY A 480 -3.27 20.94 -2.01
N PRO A 481 -3.87 21.25 -0.84
CA PRO A 481 -3.99 20.31 0.26
C PRO A 481 -4.69 19.01 -0.16
N GLY A 482 -4.01 17.87 0.01
CA GLY A 482 -4.62 16.54 -0.01
C GLY A 482 -4.49 15.72 -1.30
N THR A 483 -3.82 16.17 -2.36
CA THR A 483 -3.75 15.40 -3.63
C THR A 483 -2.90 14.11 -3.49
N PRO A 484 -1.66 14.12 -2.96
CA PRO A 484 -0.93 12.89 -2.65
C PRO A 484 -1.67 11.96 -1.68
N GLU A 485 -2.27 12.52 -0.62
CA GLU A 485 -3.05 11.76 0.36
C GLU A 485 -4.27 11.11 -0.28
N SER A 486 -4.93 11.81 -1.21
CA SER A 486 -6.08 11.27 -1.95
C SER A 486 -5.66 10.18 -2.92
N LEU A 487 -4.48 10.28 -3.56
CA LEU A 487 -3.92 9.21 -4.38
C LEU A 487 -3.75 7.95 -3.54
N PHE A 488 -3.00 8.03 -2.44
CA PHE A 488 -2.72 6.85 -1.61
C PHE A 488 -3.97 6.34 -0.90
N GLY A 489 -4.87 7.21 -0.44
CA GLY A 489 -6.15 6.83 0.14
C GLY A 489 -7.03 6.07 -0.87
N TRP A 490 -7.10 6.53 -2.12
CA TRP A 490 -7.82 5.83 -3.18
C TRP A 490 -7.17 4.47 -3.48
N LEU A 491 -5.84 4.43 -3.65
CA LEU A 491 -5.11 3.20 -3.95
C LEU A 491 -5.31 2.14 -2.85
N LEU A 492 -5.12 2.51 -1.58
CA LEU A 492 -5.26 1.60 -0.43
C LEU A 492 -6.69 1.08 -0.26
N THR A 493 -7.71 1.89 -0.54
CA THR A 493 -9.12 1.49 -0.36
C THR A 493 -9.71 0.73 -1.55
N ARG A 494 -9.03 0.72 -2.70
CA ARG A 494 -9.50 0.08 -3.95
C ARG A 494 -8.63 -1.09 -4.43
N ALA A 495 -7.55 -1.42 -3.72
CA ALA A 495 -6.81 -2.66 -3.97
C ALA A 495 -7.70 -3.87 -3.67
N ASP A 496 -7.75 -4.85 -4.60
CA ASP A 496 -8.49 -6.09 -4.40
C ASP A 496 -7.81 -6.93 -3.30
N PRO A 497 -8.48 -7.21 -2.16
CA PRO A 497 -7.87 -7.95 -1.06
C PRO A 497 -7.53 -9.40 -1.40
N TRP A 498 -8.05 -9.97 -2.49
CA TRP A 498 -7.75 -11.34 -2.90
C TRP A 498 -6.48 -11.46 -3.74
N THR A 499 -6.15 -10.41 -4.50
CA THR A 499 -5.00 -10.40 -5.41
C THR A 499 -3.93 -9.39 -5.01
N GLY A 500 -4.27 -8.41 -4.18
CA GLY A 500 -3.45 -7.22 -3.90
C GLY A 500 -3.35 -6.25 -5.07
N MET A 501 -4.08 -6.47 -6.16
CA MET A 501 -3.95 -5.74 -7.43
C MET A 501 -5.10 -4.76 -7.66
N TRP A 502 -4.96 -3.89 -8.67
CA TRP A 502 -6.06 -3.08 -9.20
C TRP A 502 -6.47 -3.61 -10.58
N GLY A 503 -7.79 -3.69 -10.80
CA GLY A 503 -8.35 -4.21 -12.04
C GLY A 503 -8.76 -5.68 -11.95
N SER A 504 -8.93 -6.32 -13.11
CA SER A 504 -9.34 -7.72 -13.18
C SER A 504 -8.60 -8.45 -14.31
N PRO A 505 -8.23 -9.72 -14.14
CA PRO A 505 -7.68 -10.54 -15.21
C PRO A 505 -8.65 -10.64 -16.40
N SER A 506 -8.12 -10.72 -17.62
CA SER A 506 -8.90 -10.97 -18.83
C SER A 506 -8.83 -12.46 -19.23
N ALA A 507 -9.82 -12.95 -19.97
CA ALA A 507 -9.80 -14.33 -20.46
C ALA A 507 -8.63 -14.58 -21.43
N GLU A 508 -8.35 -13.59 -22.29
CA GLU A 508 -7.34 -13.68 -23.34
C GLU A 508 -5.91 -13.56 -22.80
N GLU A 509 -5.64 -12.51 -22.04
CA GLU A 509 -4.29 -12.17 -21.56
C GLU A 509 -4.02 -12.67 -20.13
N GLY A 510 -5.03 -13.24 -19.46
CA GLY A 510 -4.91 -13.68 -18.08
C GLY A 510 -4.60 -12.50 -17.16
N ARG A 511 -3.52 -12.61 -16.40
CA ARG A 511 -3.09 -11.60 -15.42
C ARG A 511 -2.13 -10.55 -15.98
N LEU A 512 -1.76 -10.59 -17.26
CA LEU A 512 -0.74 -9.71 -17.84
C LEU A 512 -1.01 -8.22 -17.53
N GLN A 513 -2.20 -7.74 -17.90
CA GLN A 513 -2.56 -6.33 -17.73
C GLN A 513 -2.53 -5.88 -16.26
N VAL A 514 -2.99 -6.72 -15.33
CA VAL A 514 -3.06 -6.37 -13.89
C VAL A 514 -1.69 -6.43 -13.22
N VAL A 515 -0.83 -7.37 -13.59
CA VAL A 515 0.54 -7.46 -13.05
C VAL A 515 1.40 -6.34 -13.59
N ASN A 516 1.36 -6.11 -14.91
CA ASN A 516 2.11 -5.02 -15.54
C ASN A 516 1.60 -3.65 -15.04
N GLY A 517 0.28 -3.50 -14.87
CA GLY A 517 -0.32 -2.31 -14.27
C GLY A 517 0.09 -2.10 -12.82
N TYR A 518 0.16 -3.16 -12.01
CA TYR A 518 0.63 -3.10 -10.63
C TYR A 518 2.08 -2.63 -10.55
N TYR A 519 2.97 -3.19 -11.39
CA TYR A 519 4.35 -2.74 -11.45
C TYR A 519 4.45 -1.25 -11.74
N ARG A 520 3.81 -0.78 -12.83
CA ARG A 520 3.80 0.64 -13.22
C ARG A 520 3.33 1.51 -12.06
N LEU A 521 2.17 1.19 -11.52
CA LEU A 521 1.55 1.92 -10.43
C LEU A 521 2.45 1.99 -9.20
N THR A 522 2.93 0.85 -8.72
CA THR A 522 3.68 0.78 -7.46
C THR A 522 5.07 1.36 -7.58
N ARG A 523 5.71 1.26 -8.75
CA ARG A 523 7.01 1.90 -9.02
C ARG A 523 6.94 3.41 -8.79
N GLY A 524 6.05 4.12 -9.49
CA GLY A 524 5.93 5.57 -9.39
C GLY A 524 5.26 6.08 -8.11
N SER A 525 4.59 5.20 -7.34
CA SER A 525 3.90 5.56 -6.09
C SER A 525 4.54 4.90 -4.86
N PHE A 526 4.15 3.69 -4.47
CA PHE A 526 4.61 3.07 -3.23
C PHE A 526 6.13 2.96 -3.12
N ALA A 527 6.81 2.42 -4.13
CA ALA A 527 8.28 2.29 -4.14
C ALA A 527 8.96 3.66 -4.17
N GLN A 528 8.51 4.56 -5.05
CA GLN A 528 9.00 5.94 -5.18
C GLN A 528 9.01 6.69 -3.85
N PHE A 529 7.94 6.55 -3.06
CA PHE A 529 7.70 7.26 -1.80
C PHE A 529 8.11 6.45 -0.57
N GLY A 530 8.60 5.21 -0.72
CA GLY A 530 9.00 4.35 0.39
C GLY A 530 7.85 3.89 1.28
N LEU A 531 6.66 3.75 0.71
CA LEU A 531 5.46 3.31 1.40
C LEU A 531 5.23 1.80 1.22
N PRO A 532 4.71 1.10 2.24
CA PRO A 532 4.39 -0.31 2.11
C PRO A 532 3.21 -0.53 1.17
N VAL A 533 3.27 -1.57 0.35
CA VAL A 533 2.16 -2.01 -0.50
C VAL A 533 1.12 -2.81 0.31
N PRO A 534 -0.18 -2.70 -0.03
CA PRO A 534 -1.23 -3.49 0.61
C PRO A 534 -1.20 -4.96 0.14
N TYR A 535 -1.58 -5.87 1.03
CA TYR A 535 -1.72 -7.31 0.76
C TYR A 535 -0.50 -7.98 0.09
N PRO A 536 0.73 -7.77 0.57
CA PRO A 536 1.95 -8.23 -0.11
C PRO A 536 1.99 -9.75 -0.36
N GLU A 537 1.43 -10.59 0.52
CA GLU A 537 1.33 -12.04 0.30
C GLU A 537 0.44 -12.37 -0.91
N ARG A 538 -0.65 -11.64 -1.10
CA ARG A 538 -1.59 -11.84 -2.22
C ARG A 538 -0.98 -11.39 -3.53
N VAL A 539 -0.19 -10.33 -3.50
CA VAL A 539 0.60 -9.87 -4.65
C VAL A 539 1.60 -10.96 -5.05
N VAL A 540 2.37 -11.50 -4.10
CA VAL A 540 3.30 -12.61 -4.37
C VAL A 540 2.56 -13.81 -4.98
N ASP A 541 1.38 -14.15 -4.46
CA ASP A 541 0.56 -15.23 -5.00
C ASP A 541 0.16 -14.99 -6.47
N ALA A 542 -0.39 -13.81 -6.76
CA ALA A 542 -0.84 -13.44 -8.09
C ALA A 542 0.30 -13.32 -9.11
N VAL A 543 1.44 -12.79 -8.68
CA VAL A 543 2.62 -12.58 -9.53
C VAL A 543 3.30 -13.92 -9.85
N LEU A 544 3.46 -14.81 -8.87
CA LEU A 544 4.01 -16.16 -9.13
C LEU A 544 3.06 -17.02 -9.99
N ASP A 545 1.75 -16.87 -9.82
CA ASP A 545 0.75 -17.49 -10.71
C ASP A 545 0.89 -16.97 -12.14
N HIS A 546 1.01 -15.65 -12.32
CA HIS A 546 1.25 -15.04 -13.64
C HIS A 546 2.57 -15.51 -14.27
N ALA A 547 3.64 -15.60 -13.49
CA ALA A 547 4.95 -16.03 -13.94
C ALA A 547 4.99 -17.48 -14.47
N ARG A 548 3.96 -18.29 -14.17
CA ARG A 548 3.79 -19.67 -14.68
C ARG A 548 2.98 -19.72 -15.98
N ASP A 549 2.40 -18.61 -16.40
CA ASP A 549 1.54 -18.57 -17.57
C ASP A 549 2.36 -18.71 -18.86
N ALA A 550 2.30 -19.88 -19.49
CA ALA A 550 3.02 -20.19 -20.71
C ALA A 550 2.63 -19.31 -21.92
N ARG A 551 1.53 -18.56 -21.84
CA ARG A 551 1.20 -17.54 -22.84
C ARG A 551 2.29 -16.45 -22.91
N HIS A 552 2.83 -16.06 -21.75
CA HIS A 552 3.74 -14.93 -21.59
C HIS A 552 5.17 -15.34 -21.24
N PHE A 553 5.32 -16.40 -20.45
CA PHE A 553 6.61 -16.93 -19.98
C PHE A 553 6.98 -18.28 -20.64
N GLY A 554 6.33 -18.61 -21.75
CA GLY A 554 6.76 -19.72 -22.59
C GLY A 554 8.12 -19.45 -23.25
N SER A 555 8.85 -20.52 -23.60
CA SER A 555 10.17 -20.42 -24.25
C SER A 555 10.15 -19.46 -25.44
N GLY A 556 10.97 -18.40 -25.38
CA GLY A 556 11.09 -17.41 -26.44
C GLY A 556 9.91 -16.44 -26.56
N ARG A 557 9.11 -16.24 -25.50
CA ARG A 557 8.02 -15.25 -25.46
C ARG A 557 8.24 -14.09 -24.49
N GLU A 558 9.26 -14.20 -23.64
CA GLU A 558 9.56 -13.22 -22.60
C GLU A 558 10.26 -12.00 -23.18
N ASN A 559 9.72 -10.81 -22.93
CA ASN A 559 10.37 -9.53 -23.17
C ASN A 559 10.74 -8.84 -21.85
N ALA A 560 11.53 -7.77 -21.94
CA ALA A 560 12.03 -7.04 -20.78
C ALA A 560 10.89 -6.53 -19.87
N CYS A 561 9.83 -5.95 -20.44
CA CYS A 561 8.68 -5.49 -19.65
C CYS A 561 8.09 -6.63 -18.82
N ASN A 562 7.70 -7.73 -19.44
CA ASN A 562 7.01 -8.82 -18.73
C ASN A 562 7.85 -9.40 -17.58
N VAL A 563 9.17 -9.51 -17.75
CA VAL A 563 10.05 -10.03 -16.69
C VAL A 563 10.26 -9.01 -15.57
N LEU A 564 10.45 -7.73 -15.92
CA LEU A 564 10.58 -6.66 -14.93
C LEU A 564 9.31 -6.50 -14.09
N ASP A 565 8.16 -6.62 -14.73
CA ASP A 565 6.83 -6.52 -14.13
C ASP A 565 6.52 -7.69 -13.19
N VAL A 566 7.36 -8.74 -13.18
CA VAL A 566 7.36 -9.81 -12.16
C VAL A 566 8.48 -9.58 -11.14
N ALA A 567 9.70 -9.31 -11.59
CA ALA A 567 10.87 -9.18 -10.73
C ALA A 567 10.72 -8.06 -9.70
N HIS A 568 10.26 -6.88 -10.12
CA HIS A 568 10.11 -5.73 -9.22
C HIS A 568 8.99 -5.95 -8.18
N PRO A 569 7.75 -6.36 -8.52
CA PRO A 569 6.74 -6.64 -7.50
C PRO A 569 7.15 -7.71 -6.48
N LEU A 570 7.81 -8.79 -6.91
CA LEU A 570 8.34 -9.79 -5.98
C LEU A 570 9.41 -9.18 -5.06
N TRP A 571 10.33 -8.40 -5.63
CA TRP A 571 11.38 -7.73 -4.87
C TRP A 571 10.80 -6.75 -3.83
N LEU A 572 9.81 -5.94 -4.23
CA LEU A 572 9.16 -4.97 -3.36
C LEU A 572 8.41 -5.65 -2.20
N CYS A 573 7.64 -6.70 -2.48
CA CYS A 573 6.89 -7.42 -1.45
C CYS A 573 7.81 -8.13 -0.45
N ILE A 574 8.92 -8.71 -0.92
CA ILE A 574 9.90 -9.37 -0.05
C ILE A 574 10.50 -8.40 0.98
N GLN A 575 10.65 -7.11 0.66
CA GLN A 575 11.15 -6.14 1.64
C GLN A 575 10.24 -6.05 2.87
N GLN A 576 8.94 -6.32 2.72
CA GLN A 576 7.97 -6.35 3.82
C GLN A 576 7.82 -7.75 4.44
N LEU A 577 7.93 -8.80 3.63
CA LEU A 577 7.64 -10.18 4.04
C LEU A 577 8.84 -10.95 4.59
N GLY A 578 10.04 -10.39 4.46
CA GLY A 578 11.28 -11.07 4.85
C GLY A 578 11.80 -12.06 3.81
N ARG A 579 13.02 -12.54 4.02
CA ARG A 579 13.77 -13.43 3.12
C ARG A 579 14.16 -14.72 3.83
N GLY A 580 14.48 -15.76 3.07
CA GLY A 580 14.99 -17.03 3.58
C GLY A 580 13.88 -17.98 4.05
N ALA A 581 14.21 -18.90 4.96
CA ALA A 581 13.34 -20.00 5.36
C ALA A 581 11.99 -19.55 5.98
N ASP A 582 11.98 -18.38 6.62
CA ASP A 582 10.79 -17.81 7.26
C ASP A 582 10.05 -16.80 6.35
N GLY A 583 10.61 -16.49 5.17
CA GLY A 583 10.02 -15.55 4.22
C GLY A 583 8.89 -16.18 3.40
N TYR A 584 7.83 -15.40 3.16
CA TYR A 584 6.64 -15.89 2.45
C TYR A 584 6.98 -16.32 1.01
N ARG A 585 6.90 -17.62 0.74
CA ARG A 585 7.20 -18.24 -0.56
C ARG A 585 8.59 -17.89 -1.12
N SER A 586 9.55 -17.54 -0.25
CA SER A 586 10.89 -17.12 -0.69
C SER A 586 11.59 -18.16 -1.56
N GLY A 587 11.47 -19.46 -1.23
CA GLY A 587 12.07 -20.52 -2.06
C GLY A 587 11.55 -20.55 -3.50
N GLU A 588 10.26 -20.28 -3.73
CA GLU A 588 9.70 -20.23 -5.09
C GLU A 588 10.15 -18.98 -5.86
N ILE A 589 10.39 -17.89 -5.14
CA ILE A 589 10.89 -16.63 -5.70
C ILE A 589 12.37 -16.79 -6.06
N ASP A 590 13.17 -17.41 -5.20
CA ASP A 590 14.59 -17.70 -5.44
C ASP A 590 14.73 -18.62 -6.66
N ASP A 591 13.98 -19.71 -6.69
CA ASP A 591 13.91 -20.65 -7.82
C ASP A 591 13.55 -19.95 -9.14
N TRP A 592 12.59 -19.03 -9.10
CA TRP A 592 12.19 -18.26 -10.27
C TRP A 592 13.30 -17.29 -10.71
N ALA A 593 13.89 -16.55 -9.77
CA ALA A 593 14.95 -15.59 -10.05
C ALA A 593 16.21 -16.26 -10.61
N GLU A 594 16.60 -17.42 -10.09
CA GLU A 594 17.73 -18.20 -10.57
C GLU A 594 17.53 -18.68 -12.01
N ARG A 595 16.35 -19.22 -12.33
CA ARG A 595 16.00 -19.63 -13.71
C ARG A 595 16.01 -18.46 -14.68
N GLN A 596 15.50 -17.31 -14.25
CA GLN A 596 15.49 -16.09 -15.07
C GLN A 596 16.91 -15.58 -15.32
N LEU A 597 17.78 -15.51 -14.31
CA LEU A 597 19.19 -15.13 -14.52
C LEU A 597 19.91 -16.07 -15.47
N ALA A 598 19.76 -17.38 -15.30
CA ALA A 598 20.35 -18.38 -16.19
C ALA A 598 19.90 -18.22 -17.65
N THR A 599 18.70 -17.68 -17.85
CA THR A 599 18.11 -17.45 -19.18
C THR A 599 18.51 -16.09 -19.76
N VAL A 600 18.64 -15.06 -18.93
CA VAL A 600 18.85 -13.67 -19.36
C VAL A 600 20.32 -13.37 -19.64
N LEU A 601 21.25 -13.78 -18.77
CA LEU A 601 22.67 -13.44 -18.93
C LEU A 601 23.23 -13.86 -20.31
N PRO A 602 22.91 -15.05 -20.86
CA PRO A 602 23.37 -15.43 -22.20
C PRO A 602 22.73 -14.64 -23.36
N ARG A 603 21.69 -13.83 -23.11
CA ARG A 603 21.06 -12.99 -24.15
C ARG A 603 21.87 -11.74 -24.48
N TRP A 604 22.91 -11.42 -23.69
CA TRP A 604 23.82 -10.33 -23.99
C TRP A 604 24.51 -10.58 -25.33
N GLN A 605 24.48 -9.59 -26.22
CA GLN A 605 25.18 -9.64 -27.49
C GLN A 605 26.41 -8.74 -27.41
N ASP A 606 27.60 -9.32 -27.65
CA ASP A 606 28.87 -8.62 -27.54
C ASP A 606 28.90 -7.33 -28.37
N GLY A 607 29.25 -6.21 -27.71
CA GLY A 607 29.31 -4.86 -28.28
C GLY A 607 27.95 -4.27 -28.66
N ARG A 608 26.86 -5.01 -28.43
CA ARG A 608 25.51 -4.64 -28.85
C ARG A 608 24.53 -4.45 -27.69
N GLY A 609 24.73 -5.16 -26.59
CA GLY A 609 23.87 -5.14 -25.41
C GLY A 609 22.70 -6.11 -25.54
N PHE A 610 21.55 -5.74 -24.96
CA PHE A 610 20.34 -6.57 -25.01
C PHE A 610 19.31 -6.07 -26.00
N GLY A 611 18.64 -7.01 -26.67
CA GLY A 611 17.36 -6.76 -27.33
C GLY A 611 16.23 -6.74 -26.31
N PHE A 612 15.20 -5.93 -26.57
CA PHE A 612 14.06 -5.83 -25.66
C PHE A 612 13.29 -7.15 -25.54
N GLY A 613 13.17 -7.88 -26.65
CA GLY A 613 12.60 -9.22 -26.70
C GLY A 613 11.53 -9.38 -27.79
N PRO A 614 10.93 -10.58 -27.89
CA PRO A 614 9.87 -10.87 -28.84
C PRO A 614 8.55 -10.20 -28.42
N GLY A 615 7.78 -9.71 -29.40
CA GLY A 615 6.47 -9.10 -29.18
C GLY A 615 6.19 -7.93 -30.12
N ALA A 616 4.93 -7.48 -30.14
CA ALA A 616 4.50 -6.28 -30.89
C ALA A 616 4.75 -4.97 -30.13
N ALA A 617 5.02 -5.03 -28.81
CA ALA A 617 5.28 -3.89 -27.96
C ALA A 617 6.80 -3.72 -27.72
N GLY A 618 7.30 -2.48 -27.81
CA GLY A 618 8.71 -2.13 -27.66
C GLY A 618 9.51 -2.15 -28.97
N PRO A 619 10.84 -1.90 -28.93
CA PRO A 619 11.70 -1.78 -30.11
C PRO A 619 12.01 -3.13 -30.78
N GLY A 620 11.55 -4.23 -30.19
CA GLY A 620 11.67 -5.58 -30.73
C GLY A 620 12.92 -6.34 -30.24
N PRO A 621 13.27 -7.45 -30.92
CA PRO A 621 14.31 -8.37 -30.44
C PRO A 621 15.74 -7.91 -30.75
N GLU A 622 15.91 -6.86 -31.55
CA GLU A 622 17.24 -6.35 -31.89
C GLU A 622 17.85 -5.56 -30.73
N PRO A 623 19.16 -5.73 -30.42
CA PRO A 623 19.80 -4.97 -29.36
C PRO A 623 19.83 -3.47 -29.58
N GLY A 624 19.42 -2.76 -28.54
CA GLY A 624 19.35 -1.31 -28.48
C GLY A 624 19.44 -0.78 -27.05
N LEU A 625 19.41 0.54 -26.91
CA LEU A 625 19.50 1.22 -25.62
C LEU A 625 18.35 0.83 -24.70
N GLN A 626 17.11 0.86 -25.18
CA GLN A 626 15.94 0.56 -24.36
C GLN A 626 15.96 -0.88 -23.84
N GLY A 627 16.35 -1.84 -24.67
CA GLY A 627 16.50 -3.23 -24.24
C GLY A 627 17.61 -3.38 -23.21
N THR A 628 18.74 -2.70 -23.43
CA THR A 628 19.92 -2.79 -22.56
C THR A 628 19.68 -2.19 -21.18
N GLU A 629 19.12 -0.97 -21.12
CA GLU A 629 18.78 -0.28 -19.87
C GLU A 629 17.87 -1.17 -19.00
N MET A 630 16.76 -1.63 -19.58
CA MET A 630 15.77 -2.42 -18.84
C MET A 630 16.33 -3.77 -18.38
N TRP A 631 17.06 -4.51 -19.23
CA TRP A 631 17.61 -5.80 -18.83
C TRP A 631 18.72 -5.69 -17.78
N LEU A 632 19.51 -4.61 -17.78
CA LEU A 632 20.49 -4.38 -16.71
C LEU A 632 19.81 -4.16 -15.36
N ALA A 633 18.69 -3.42 -15.33
CA ALA A 633 17.86 -3.27 -14.13
C ALA A 633 17.21 -4.60 -13.70
N ILE A 634 16.67 -5.38 -14.64
CA ILE A 634 16.11 -6.71 -14.36
C ILE A 634 17.16 -7.64 -13.76
N VAL A 635 18.35 -7.73 -14.36
CA VAL A 635 19.46 -8.56 -13.83
C VAL A 635 19.79 -8.15 -12.41
N TRP A 636 19.78 -6.85 -12.11
CA TRP A 636 19.98 -6.35 -10.75
C TRP A 636 18.88 -6.84 -9.79
N TYR A 637 17.60 -6.69 -10.13
CA TYR A 637 16.49 -7.15 -9.29
C TYR A 637 16.53 -8.66 -9.05
N LEU A 638 16.78 -9.45 -10.09
CA LEU A 638 16.88 -10.90 -9.97
C LEU A 638 18.08 -11.31 -9.09
N ALA A 639 19.21 -10.64 -9.24
CA ALA A 639 20.38 -10.87 -8.39
C ALA A 639 20.10 -10.46 -6.93
N ASP A 640 19.38 -9.36 -6.70
CA ASP A 640 19.04 -8.89 -5.35
C ASP A 640 17.99 -9.77 -4.67
N LEU A 641 17.05 -10.36 -5.43
CA LEU A 641 16.15 -11.41 -4.93
C LEU A 641 16.97 -12.57 -4.32
N LEU A 642 18.07 -12.95 -4.95
CA LEU A 642 19.00 -13.98 -4.48
C LEU A 642 20.05 -13.50 -3.46
N GLY A 643 20.06 -12.21 -3.09
CA GLY A 643 21.08 -11.63 -2.21
C GLY A 643 22.48 -11.53 -2.83
N ARG A 644 22.56 -11.50 -4.16
CA ARG A 644 23.80 -11.54 -4.96
C ARG A 644 24.05 -10.28 -5.80
N SER A 645 23.22 -9.25 -5.66
CA SER A 645 23.34 -8.00 -6.42
C SER A 645 24.71 -7.30 -6.26
N GLY A 646 25.38 -7.50 -5.12
CA GLY A 646 26.73 -7.00 -4.88
C GLY A 646 27.79 -7.52 -5.86
N GLU A 647 27.58 -8.68 -6.49
CA GLU A 647 28.49 -9.24 -7.52
C GLU A 647 28.50 -8.42 -8.81
N LEU A 648 27.44 -7.65 -9.09
CA LEU A 648 27.34 -6.86 -10.32
C LEU A 648 28.19 -5.58 -10.27
N GLY A 649 28.48 -5.07 -9.07
CA GLY A 649 29.22 -3.82 -8.90
C GLY A 649 28.52 -2.59 -9.51
N TYR A 650 27.23 -2.70 -9.84
CA TYR A 650 26.37 -1.59 -10.26
C TYR A 650 25.02 -1.68 -9.56
N ARG A 651 24.29 -0.57 -9.52
CA ARG A 651 22.94 -0.48 -8.94
C ARG A 651 22.10 0.55 -9.70
N PRO A 652 20.88 0.20 -10.17
CA PRO A 652 20.01 1.13 -10.89
C PRO A 652 19.70 2.38 -10.06
N ARG A 653 19.81 3.56 -10.66
CA ARG A 653 19.52 4.86 -10.01
C ARG A 653 18.52 5.72 -10.78
N GLY A 654 18.26 5.41 -12.05
CA GLY A 654 17.29 6.10 -12.89
C GLY A 654 15.88 5.54 -12.74
N ILE A 655 15.17 5.33 -13.85
CA ILE A 655 13.74 4.99 -13.88
C ILE A 655 13.41 3.72 -13.07
N HIS A 656 14.33 2.76 -13.06
CA HIS A 656 14.13 1.45 -12.42
C HIS A 656 14.84 1.32 -11.07
N ARG A 657 15.17 2.44 -10.41
CA ARG A 657 15.83 2.44 -9.09
C ARG A 657 15.05 1.65 -8.03
N PRO A 658 15.74 0.92 -7.13
CA PRO A 658 15.10 0.20 -6.03
C PRO A 658 14.82 1.09 -4.81
N GLU A 659 15.64 2.11 -4.55
CA GLU A 659 15.40 3.01 -3.42
C GLU A 659 14.29 4.00 -3.72
N PRO A 660 13.53 4.41 -2.68
CA PRO A 660 12.73 5.62 -2.73
C PRO A 660 13.58 6.81 -3.22
N ALA A 661 13.00 7.71 -4.01
CA ALA A 661 13.73 8.91 -4.43
C ALA A 661 13.83 9.93 -3.28
N ARG A 662 14.83 9.66 -2.42
CA ARG A 662 15.36 10.45 -1.30
C ARG A 662 14.37 10.95 -0.23
N GLN A 663 14.86 10.71 0.99
CA GLN A 663 14.41 11.15 2.30
C GLN A 663 14.30 12.68 2.39
N GLY A 664 13.08 13.18 2.49
CA GLY A 664 12.77 14.60 2.72
C GLY A 664 11.35 14.85 3.23
N ILE A 665 10.49 13.83 3.29
CA ILE A 665 9.14 13.95 3.84
C ILE A 665 9.17 13.53 5.31
N ALA A 666 9.59 14.45 6.18
CA ALA A 666 9.20 14.41 7.58
C ALA A 666 7.69 14.68 7.65
N GLY A 667 6.85 13.67 7.43
CA GLY A 667 5.40 13.89 7.41
C GLY A 667 4.50 12.73 7.01
N LEU A 668 5.03 11.62 6.49
CA LEU A 668 4.20 10.48 6.04
C LEU A 668 4.61 9.11 6.65
N SER A 669 5.46 9.09 7.67
CA SER A 669 5.80 7.86 8.43
C SER A 669 5.06 7.78 9.77
#